data_AF-A0A7Y4X1Z3-F1
#
_entry.id   AF-A0A7Y4X1Z3-F1
#
_cell.length_a   1.000
_cell.length_b   1.000
_cell.length_c   1.000
_cell.angle_alpha   90.00
_cell.angle_beta   90.00
_cell.angle_gamma   90.00
#
_symmetry.space_group_name_H-M   'P 1'
#
loop_
_entity.id
_entity.type
_entity.pdbx_description
1 polymer ?
#
loop_
_entity_poly.entity_id
_entity_poly.type
_entity_poly.pdbx_seq_one_letter_code
_entity_poly.pdbx_strand_id
1 'polypeptide(L)'
;LDQVRELLQSKGRMAYRALKRRFALDDDYLEDLKSELIKAERVAVDEDGEVLVWNGEGEKGERTKRGNGKSEKKSEPQDSQTPNPELRTSPSAERRQLTVMFCDLVGSTALSARLDPEELREVIRHYQHTSATVIDRFGGHIAQYLGDGLLVYFGYPTAHEDDAQRAVRAGLEIVGAMRGQVTGDGEQGRRHPLQVRIGIHTGVVVIGEMGNSEKHEVLALGETPNIAARIQGQASPDEVLISAATYRLIEGLFECEDRGQPALKGVTTPFTLYHVRSESTAHSRFETAMQKGLTPLVGREEEFALLRRRWEQAKEGEGQVVVLSGEAGIGKSRLVQEMKERVSAEGAIRIEFRCSPFHQNSALYPIIDHLQRLLQFTPDDLPPTKLSKLRQALARYRFPQAETLALFATLLSLPQPDGIPPLTLSPQKQKEKTQEALVSWLVEEAAQQAVCLAWEDLHWLDPSSLEVLTLLLEQVPTRRALVILTHRPDFMPPWRQRAHSTYLTLSRLGRQHVTALVNQVMATVVLSAEVVQQIVSRTDGVPLFVEELTKTVLESVESRGPGGRHDHSATLLGIPATLQDALMARLDRLGVAKAVAQLGATLGREFSYELLQAVSPIDASALQQALQQLVDAELLYQRGMPPQVTYLFKHALIQDTAYQSLLKSTRQQYHSQIAQVLEERFSDTKETQPELLAHHYTEAGLIKQAIPYWHKAGQRAAERSAYVEAVGHLTKGLDLFKALPDTPESAEQELPLQLALSNSLMATKGYAAPEVEKVYGRALELCRQMGEPPQLFSVLVGLWRFYLSRAEHGKALELGKQCLSLAQKMNNSVRLLGSHQAIGISQFTHGELTQARTHLEQALALRDPQKRHFHASRSGQDPGVACLTYSAWTLWALGYPTQALERSAQALALAQELS
;
A
#
# COMPACT_ATOMS: atom_id res chain seq x y z
N LEU A 1 -3.02 -36.20 -15.83
CA LEU A 1 -1.63 -36.68 -15.65
C LEU A 1 -0.72 -35.54 -15.20
N ASP A 2 -0.56 -34.47 -15.99
CA ASP A 2 0.38 -33.36 -15.70
C ASP A 2 0.17 -32.67 -14.34
N GLN A 3 -1.08 -32.42 -13.96
CA GLN A 3 -1.40 -31.83 -12.65
C GLN A 3 -1.01 -32.74 -11.46
N VAL A 4 -1.09 -34.07 -11.63
CA VAL A 4 -0.67 -35.03 -10.61
C VAL A 4 0.86 -35.10 -10.57
N ARG A 5 1.51 -35.01 -11.73
CA ARG A 5 2.97 -34.99 -11.86
C ARG A 5 3.59 -33.75 -11.22
N GLU A 6 3.11 -32.54 -11.52
CA GLU A 6 3.58 -31.30 -10.87
C GLU A 6 3.37 -31.33 -9.35
N LEU A 7 2.22 -31.86 -8.91
CA LEU A 7 1.93 -31.99 -7.49
C LEU A 7 2.85 -33.02 -6.81
N LEU A 8 3.14 -34.14 -7.50
CA LEU A 8 4.04 -35.16 -6.99
C LEU A 8 5.51 -34.69 -7.00
N GLN A 9 5.93 -33.90 -8.00
CA GLN A 9 7.24 -33.23 -8.06
C GLN A 9 7.42 -32.24 -6.91
N SER A 10 6.43 -31.41 -6.62
CA SER A 10 6.51 -30.42 -5.55
C SER A 10 6.45 -31.02 -4.14
N LYS A 11 5.70 -32.13 -3.96
CA LYS A 11 5.50 -32.75 -2.64
C LYS A 11 6.36 -33.98 -2.36
N GLY A 12 7.00 -34.56 -3.38
CA GLY A 12 7.86 -35.73 -3.29
C GLY A 12 7.13 -37.07 -3.06
N ARG A 13 5.97 -37.08 -2.38
CA ARG A 13 5.18 -38.29 -2.10
C ARG A 13 3.70 -37.98 -1.88
N MET A 14 2.81 -38.87 -2.32
CA MET A 14 1.36 -38.72 -2.18
C MET A 14 0.62 -40.05 -2.01
N ALA A 15 -0.27 -40.14 -1.03
CA ALA A 15 -1.13 -41.30 -0.86
C ALA A 15 -2.20 -41.39 -1.96
N TYR A 16 -2.52 -42.60 -2.42
CA TYR A 16 -3.54 -42.83 -3.44
C TYR A 16 -4.92 -42.33 -3.03
N ARG A 17 -5.29 -42.47 -1.75
CA ARG A 17 -6.55 -41.90 -1.22
C ARG A 17 -6.60 -40.37 -1.34
N ALA A 18 -5.46 -39.69 -1.18
CA ALA A 18 -5.39 -38.25 -1.34
C ALA A 18 -5.48 -37.84 -2.82
N LEU A 19 -4.86 -38.62 -3.72
CA LEU A 19 -4.99 -38.42 -5.18
C LEU A 19 -6.43 -38.62 -5.64
N LYS A 20 -7.08 -39.72 -5.26
CA LYS A 20 -8.49 -39.99 -5.57
C LYS A 20 -9.40 -38.87 -5.08
N ARG A 21 -9.24 -38.39 -3.83
CA ARG A 21 -10.09 -37.34 -3.28
C ARG A 21 -9.84 -35.98 -3.94
N ARG A 22 -8.59 -35.65 -4.24
CA ARG A 22 -8.21 -34.33 -4.77
C ARG A 22 -8.53 -34.18 -6.26
N PHE A 23 -8.37 -35.24 -7.03
CA PHE A 23 -8.58 -35.22 -8.48
C PHE A 23 -9.84 -35.99 -8.91
N ALA A 24 -10.67 -36.43 -7.96
CA ALA A 24 -11.88 -37.21 -8.18
C ALA A 24 -11.65 -38.46 -9.07
N LEU A 25 -10.53 -39.15 -8.85
CA LEU A 25 -10.17 -40.35 -9.62
C LEU A 25 -10.90 -41.58 -9.06
N ASP A 26 -11.43 -42.41 -9.94
CA ASP A 26 -11.88 -43.76 -9.61
C ASP A 26 -10.69 -44.75 -9.63
N ASP A 27 -11.00 -46.03 -9.41
CA ASP A 27 -9.98 -47.07 -9.29
C ASP A 27 -9.28 -47.35 -10.65
N ASP A 28 -10.03 -47.27 -11.75
CA ASP A 28 -9.51 -47.52 -13.11
C ASP A 28 -8.58 -46.39 -13.56
N TYR A 29 -8.99 -45.12 -13.38
CA TYR A 29 -8.14 -43.98 -13.70
C TYR A 29 -6.89 -43.89 -12.81
N LEU A 30 -6.97 -44.39 -11.57
CA LEU A 30 -5.78 -44.45 -10.72
C LEU A 30 -4.78 -45.50 -11.23
N GLU A 31 -5.25 -46.66 -11.68
CA GLU A 31 -4.37 -47.70 -12.24
C GLU A 31 -3.74 -47.27 -13.56
N ASP A 32 -4.47 -46.55 -14.41
CA ASP A 32 -3.91 -45.93 -15.62
C ASP A 32 -2.82 -44.91 -15.27
N LEU A 33 -3.07 -44.06 -14.26
CA LEU A 33 -2.11 -43.07 -13.79
C LEU A 33 -0.85 -43.71 -13.17
N LYS A 34 -1.01 -44.82 -12.44
CA LYS A 34 0.11 -45.64 -11.94
C LYS A 34 0.90 -46.24 -13.10
N SER A 35 0.21 -46.81 -14.10
CA SER A 35 0.85 -47.41 -15.26
C SER A 35 1.70 -46.37 -16.01
N GLU A 36 1.17 -45.17 -16.20
CA GLU A 36 1.88 -44.11 -16.91
C GLU A 36 3.08 -43.58 -16.10
N LEU A 37 2.90 -43.22 -14.82
CA LEU A 37 3.97 -42.60 -14.03
C LEU A 37 5.05 -43.59 -13.55
N ILE A 38 4.67 -44.84 -13.24
CA ILE A 38 5.60 -45.86 -12.72
C ILE A 38 6.21 -46.67 -13.86
N LYS A 39 5.39 -47.15 -14.82
CA LYS A 39 5.85 -48.09 -15.85
C LYS A 39 6.33 -47.38 -17.11
N ALA A 40 5.57 -46.41 -17.62
CA ALA A 40 5.90 -45.73 -18.87
C ALA A 40 6.97 -44.64 -18.69
N GLU A 41 6.73 -43.68 -17.80
CA GLU A 41 7.63 -42.54 -17.57
C GLU A 41 8.76 -42.87 -16.56
N ARG A 42 8.57 -43.86 -15.70
CA ARG A 42 9.51 -44.26 -14.62
C ARG A 42 9.93 -43.12 -13.69
N VAL A 43 9.08 -42.11 -13.55
CA VAL A 43 9.32 -40.92 -12.72
C VAL A 43 8.79 -41.07 -11.30
N ALA A 44 8.02 -42.12 -11.03
CA ALA A 44 7.48 -42.43 -9.71
C ALA A 44 7.57 -43.93 -9.39
N VAL A 45 7.49 -44.27 -8.10
CA VAL A 45 7.42 -45.65 -7.61
C VAL A 45 6.22 -45.83 -6.67
N ASP A 46 5.68 -47.04 -6.66
CA ASP A 46 4.64 -47.45 -5.71
C ASP A 46 5.32 -47.90 -4.41
N GLU A 47 4.98 -47.26 -3.31
CA GLU A 47 5.38 -47.62 -1.95
C GLU A 47 4.18 -48.33 -1.29
N ASP A 48 4.31 -49.65 -1.11
CA ASP A 48 3.38 -50.56 -0.44
C ASP A 48 1.94 -50.58 -0.99
N GLY A 49 1.71 -50.13 -2.24
CA GLY A 49 0.38 -50.13 -2.85
C GLY A 49 -0.55 -49.04 -2.30
N GLU A 50 -0.03 -48.13 -1.47
CA GLU A 50 -0.79 -47.05 -0.84
C GLU A 50 -0.30 -45.65 -1.19
N VAL A 51 0.97 -45.50 -1.58
CA VAL A 51 1.62 -44.20 -1.77
C VAL A 51 2.42 -44.18 -3.07
N LEU A 52 2.22 -43.13 -3.86
CA LEU A 52 3.03 -42.80 -5.03
C LEU A 52 4.16 -41.87 -4.61
N VAL A 53 5.40 -42.21 -4.91
CA VAL A 53 6.59 -41.44 -4.54
C VAL A 53 7.31 -40.96 -5.78
N TRP A 54 7.67 -39.68 -5.83
CA TRP A 54 8.48 -39.10 -6.91
C TRP A 54 9.89 -39.66 -6.83
N ASN A 55 10.36 -40.27 -7.91
CA ASN A 55 11.68 -40.87 -8.02
C ASN A 55 12.51 -40.19 -9.13
N GLY A 56 12.19 -38.94 -9.46
CA GLY A 56 12.59 -38.24 -10.68
C GLY A 56 13.97 -38.58 -11.22
N GLU A 57 14.00 -39.43 -12.26
CA GLU A 57 15.00 -39.53 -13.33
C GLU A 57 14.61 -40.69 -14.28
N GLY A 58 14.11 -40.33 -15.47
CA GLY A 58 13.96 -41.26 -16.59
C GLY A 58 15.15 -41.13 -17.55
N GLU A 59 16.06 -42.10 -17.46
CA GLU A 59 17.19 -42.46 -18.35
C GLU A 59 18.64 -42.04 -18.02
N LYS A 60 19.45 -43.12 -17.86
CA LYS A 60 20.90 -43.33 -17.99
C LYS A 60 21.82 -42.93 -16.82
N GLY A 61 22.33 -43.95 -16.14
CA GLY A 61 23.63 -43.83 -15.46
C GLY A 61 23.93 -44.93 -14.46
N GLU A 62 25.06 -45.60 -14.64
CA GLU A 62 25.60 -46.71 -13.87
C GLU A 62 25.71 -46.50 -12.35
N ARG A 63 25.58 -47.63 -11.65
CA ARG A 63 25.94 -47.85 -10.24
C ARG A 63 27.33 -47.32 -9.89
N THR A 64 27.41 -46.44 -8.89
CA THR A 64 28.58 -46.40 -7.99
C THR A 64 28.19 -46.03 -6.56
N LYS A 65 28.67 -46.85 -5.63
CA LYS A 65 28.34 -46.93 -4.21
C LYS A 65 28.74 -45.66 -3.45
N ARG A 66 27.84 -45.14 -2.59
CA ARG A 66 28.23 -44.29 -1.44
C ARG A 66 28.64 -45.16 -0.26
N GLY A 67 29.88 -45.01 0.17
CA GLY A 67 30.37 -45.44 1.48
C GLY A 67 30.30 -44.28 2.48
N ASN A 68 29.82 -44.59 3.68
CA ASN A 68 29.77 -43.75 4.88
C ASN A 68 31.11 -43.11 5.25
N GLY A 69 31.05 -41.95 5.91
CA GLY A 69 32.16 -41.43 6.69
C GLY A 69 31.87 -40.11 7.38
N LYS A 70 31.47 -40.17 8.65
CA LYS A 70 31.52 -39.05 9.61
C LYS A 70 32.98 -38.58 9.79
N SER A 71 33.20 -37.27 9.95
CA SER A 71 34.07 -36.78 11.02
C SER A 71 33.99 -35.26 11.20
N GLU A 72 33.89 -34.87 12.46
CA GLU A 72 34.12 -33.53 12.99
C GLU A 72 35.59 -33.13 12.80
N LYS A 73 35.87 -31.84 12.55
CA LYS A 73 37.07 -31.19 13.09
C LYS A 73 36.98 -29.65 13.06
N LYS A 74 37.48 -29.10 14.16
CA LYS A 74 37.69 -27.70 14.54
C LYS A 74 38.47 -26.90 13.49
N SER A 75 38.13 -25.62 13.35
CA SER A 75 38.89 -24.61 12.59
C SER A 75 39.32 -23.47 13.52
N GLU A 76 40.63 -23.22 13.59
CA GLU A 76 41.23 -21.91 13.88
C GLU A 76 41.73 -21.30 12.56
N PRO A 77 41.86 -19.96 12.46
CA PRO A 77 41.84 -19.24 11.19
C PRO A 77 43.24 -19.06 10.58
N GLN A 78 43.33 -19.16 9.25
CA GLN A 78 44.46 -18.65 8.49
C GLN A 78 43.99 -17.62 7.47
N ASP A 79 44.61 -16.44 7.56
CA ASP A 79 44.64 -15.40 6.55
C ASP A 79 44.96 -15.97 5.17
N SER A 80 44.08 -15.72 4.20
CA SER A 80 44.47 -15.64 2.80
C SER A 80 43.57 -14.65 2.08
N GLN A 81 44.15 -13.49 1.79
CA GLN A 81 43.62 -12.53 0.82
C GLN A 81 43.41 -13.24 -0.52
N THR A 82 42.17 -13.29 -0.97
CA THR A 82 41.81 -13.52 -2.37
C THR A 82 40.95 -12.34 -2.83
N PRO A 83 41.15 -11.83 -4.06
CA PRO A 83 40.46 -10.65 -4.55
C PRO A 83 38.96 -10.93 -4.65
N ASN A 84 38.20 -9.94 -4.18
CA ASN A 84 36.74 -9.89 -4.15
C ASN A 84 36.16 -10.32 -5.51
N PRO A 85 35.34 -11.40 -5.60
CA PRO A 85 34.51 -11.58 -6.78
C PRO A 85 33.49 -10.44 -6.74
N GLU A 86 33.54 -9.53 -7.72
CA GLU A 86 32.46 -8.59 -7.96
C GLU A 86 31.14 -9.38 -7.98
N LEU A 87 30.34 -9.18 -6.94
CA LEU A 87 28.95 -9.64 -6.87
C LEU A 87 28.21 -8.94 -8.01
N ARG A 88 28.26 -9.53 -9.21
CA ARG A 88 27.24 -9.31 -10.22
C ARG A 88 25.96 -9.89 -9.65
N THR A 89 25.16 -9.04 -9.01
CA THR A 89 23.78 -9.37 -8.69
C THR A 89 23.10 -9.69 -10.02
N SER A 90 22.81 -10.97 -10.27
CA SER A 90 21.96 -11.38 -11.39
C SER A 90 20.70 -10.50 -11.33
N PRO A 91 20.31 -9.81 -12.41
CA PRO A 91 19.15 -8.95 -12.39
C PRO A 91 17.93 -9.79 -12.01
N SER A 92 17.43 -9.58 -10.79
CA SER A 92 16.18 -10.18 -10.31
C SER A 92 15.08 -9.75 -11.27
N ALA A 93 14.10 -10.63 -11.52
CA ALA A 93 13.05 -10.32 -12.48
C ALA A 93 12.38 -8.95 -12.17
N GLU A 94 12.04 -8.18 -13.20
CA GLU A 94 11.48 -6.83 -13.06
C GLU A 94 10.19 -6.69 -13.87
N ARG A 95 9.18 -5.99 -13.32
CA ARG A 95 7.96 -5.65 -14.05
C ARG A 95 8.14 -4.26 -14.66
N ARG A 96 8.13 -4.18 -15.99
CA ARG A 96 8.30 -2.92 -16.72
C ARG A 96 7.54 -2.90 -18.04
N GLN A 97 7.37 -1.72 -18.61
CA GLN A 97 6.89 -1.57 -19.98
C GLN A 97 8.09 -1.72 -20.93
N LEU A 98 7.95 -2.55 -21.98
CA LEU A 98 8.98 -2.80 -22.99
C LEU A 98 8.41 -2.62 -24.40
N THR A 99 9.26 -2.20 -25.34
CA THR A 99 8.96 -2.36 -26.77
C THR A 99 9.64 -3.61 -27.30
N VAL A 100 8.85 -4.53 -27.83
CA VAL A 100 9.30 -5.81 -28.38
C VAL A 100 9.19 -5.76 -29.90
N MET A 101 10.28 -6.09 -30.59
CA MET A 101 10.34 -6.25 -32.03
C MET A 101 10.60 -7.72 -32.38
N PHE A 102 9.77 -8.26 -33.27
CA PHE A 102 10.03 -9.51 -33.97
C PHE A 102 10.40 -9.22 -35.42
N CYS A 103 11.51 -9.78 -35.88
CA CYS A 103 11.98 -9.70 -37.26
C CYS A 103 12.15 -11.11 -37.81
N ASP A 104 11.66 -11.38 -39.01
CA ASP A 104 11.65 -12.73 -39.61
C ASP A 104 11.95 -12.68 -41.11
N LEU A 105 12.64 -13.71 -41.61
CA LEU A 105 13.02 -13.82 -43.03
C LEU A 105 11.90 -14.46 -43.86
N VAL A 106 11.44 -13.76 -44.90
CA VAL A 106 10.33 -14.24 -45.73
C VAL A 106 10.74 -15.45 -46.57
N GLY A 107 9.98 -16.54 -46.44
CA GLY A 107 10.10 -17.70 -47.33
C GLY A 107 11.29 -18.61 -47.02
N SER A 108 11.86 -18.53 -45.83
CA SER A 108 12.94 -19.40 -45.32
C SER A 108 12.68 -20.90 -45.55
N THR A 109 11.44 -21.38 -45.36
CA THR A 109 11.05 -22.77 -45.59
C THR A 109 11.02 -23.15 -47.08
N ALA A 110 10.70 -22.19 -47.96
CA ALA A 110 10.76 -22.41 -49.39
C ALA A 110 12.20 -22.33 -49.92
N LEU A 111 13.05 -21.53 -49.26
CA LEU A 111 14.49 -21.46 -49.51
C LEU A 111 15.20 -22.75 -49.05
N SER A 112 14.82 -23.32 -47.90
CA SER A 112 15.41 -24.56 -47.39
C SER A 112 15.09 -25.80 -48.23
N ALA A 113 14.02 -25.76 -49.03
CA ALA A 113 13.68 -26.80 -50.00
C ALA A 113 14.45 -26.66 -51.33
N ARG A 114 15.16 -25.55 -51.55
CA ARG A 114 15.78 -25.19 -52.84
C ARG A 114 17.29 -24.96 -52.76
N LEU A 115 17.79 -24.52 -51.62
CA LEU A 115 19.21 -24.27 -51.34
C LEU A 115 19.81 -25.45 -50.59
N ASP A 116 21.10 -25.69 -50.80
CA ASP A 116 21.85 -26.62 -49.95
C ASP A 116 21.89 -26.11 -48.50
N PRO A 117 21.88 -26.97 -47.46
CA PRO A 117 21.97 -26.53 -46.07
C PRO A 117 23.15 -25.61 -45.74
N GLU A 118 24.29 -25.74 -46.43
CA GLU A 118 25.43 -24.82 -46.25
C GLU A 118 25.14 -23.43 -46.83
N GLU A 119 24.53 -23.38 -48.02
CA GLU A 119 24.11 -22.13 -48.66
C GLU A 119 23.02 -21.43 -47.84
N LEU A 120 22.01 -22.17 -47.37
CA LEU A 120 20.95 -21.64 -46.50
C LEU A 120 21.53 -21.08 -45.19
N ARG A 121 22.52 -21.76 -44.61
CA ARG A 121 23.19 -21.31 -43.39
C ARG A 121 23.93 -19.99 -43.60
N GLU A 122 24.62 -19.82 -44.73
CA GLU A 122 25.28 -18.54 -45.05
C GLU A 122 24.25 -17.41 -45.26
N VAL A 123 23.11 -17.71 -45.90
CA VAL A 123 22.01 -16.75 -46.04
C VAL A 123 21.44 -16.31 -44.70
N ILE A 124 21.14 -17.26 -43.80
CA ILE A 124 20.62 -16.96 -42.45
C ILE A 124 21.65 -16.18 -41.64
N ARG A 125 22.94 -16.57 -41.68
CA ARG A 125 24.00 -15.85 -40.97
C ARG A 125 24.15 -14.42 -41.47
N HIS A 126 24.09 -14.21 -42.77
CA HIS A 126 24.18 -12.87 -43.38
C HIS A 126 23.00 -11.98 -42.96
N TYR A 127 21.78 -12.53 -42.95
CA TYR A 127 20.58 -11.87 -42.44
C TYR A 127 20.72 -11.49 -40.95
N GLN A 128 21.11 -12.46 -40.12
CA GLN A 128 21.27 -12.26 -38.67
C GLN A 128 22.35 -11.23 -38.37
N HIS A 129 23.49 -11.28 -39.07
CA HIS A 129 24.59 -10.34 -38.88
C HIS A 129 24.18 -8.91 -39.24
N THR A 130 23.57 -8.72 -40.42
CA THR A 130 23.10 -7.41 -40.88
C THR A 130 22.07 -6.83 -39.92
N SER A 131 21.10 -7.64 -39.48
CA SER A 131 20.08 -7.21 -38.53
C SER A 131 20.66 -6.89 -37.16
N ALA A 132 21.59 -7.70 -36.65
CA ALA A 132 22.22 -7.49 -35.36
C ALA A 132 23.03 -6.18 -35.30
N THR A 133 23.75 -5.84 -36.38
CA THR A 133 24.46 -4.56 -36.47
C THR A 133 23.52 -3.37 -36.37
N VAL A 134 22.35 -3.42 -37.02
CA VAL A 134 21.35 -2.34 -36.94
C VAL A 134 20.73 -2.28 -35.55
N ILE A 135 20.34 -3.42 -34.98
CA ILE A 135 19.72 -3.53 -33.66
C ILE A 135 20.62 -2.96 -32.57
N ASP A 136 21.90 -3.35 -32.56
CA ASP A 136 22.88 -2.90 -31.57
C ASP A 136 23.11 -1.39 -31.65
N ARG A 137 23.15 -0.83 -32.87
CA ARG A 137 23.32 0.61 -33.08
C ARG A 137 22.16 1.44 -32.56
N PHE A 138 20.94 0.90 -32.61
CA PHE A 138 19.76 1.50 -31.98
C PHE A 138 19.55 1.00 -30.54
N GLY A 139 20.55 0.36 -29.93
CA GLY A 139 20.55 -0.16 -28.56
C GLY A 139 19.37 -1.05 -28.20
N GLY A 140 18.91 -1.84 -29.17
CA GLY A 140 18.04 -2.98 -28.92
C GLY A 140 18.86 -4.17 -28.41
N HIS A 141 18.29 -4.94 -27.50
CA HIS A 141 18.88 -6.16 -26.97
C HIS A 141 18.27 -7.38 -27.68
N ILE A 142 19.07 -8.15 -28.39
CA ILE A 142 18.63 -9.41 -29.01
C ILE A 142 18.46 -10.45 -27.91
N ALA A 143 17.21 -10.74 -27.57
CA ALA A 143 16.86 -11.68 -26.51
C ALA A 143 16.97 -13.13 -26.98
N GLN A 144 16.64 -13.42 -28.24
CA GLN A 144 16.67 -14.78 -28.78
C GLN A 144 16.87 -14.83 -30.30
N TYR A 145 17.67 -15.81 -30.75
CA TYR A 145 17.79 -16.20 -32.16
C TYR A 145 16.88 -17.41 -32.42
N LEU A 146 15.82 -17.23 -33.20
CA LEU A 146 14.78 -18.23 -33.48
C LEU A 146 14.93 -18.76 -34.91
N GLY A 147 16.09 -19.32 -35.25
CA GLY A 147 16.38 -19.79 -36.61
C GLY A 147 16.43 -18.63 -37.60
N ASP A 148 15.35 -18.43 -38.35
CA ASP A 148 15.11 -17.32 -39.29
C ASP A 148 14.49 -16.08 -38.64
N GLY A 149 14.04 -16.19 -37.37
CA GLY A 149 13.50 -15.08 -36.58
C GLY A 149 14.48 -14.47 -35.57
N LEU A 150 14.28 -13.20 -35.23
CA LEU A 150 14.97 -12.46 -34.17
C LEU A 150 13.94 -11.85 -33.21
N LEU A 151 14.13 -12.10 -31.92
CA LEU A 151 13.37 -11.46 -30.84
C LEU A 151 14.23 -10.38 -30.18
N VAL A 152 13.75 -9.14 -30.20
CA VAL A 152 14.52 -7.97 -29.77
C VAL A 152 13.73 -7.14 -28.77
N TYR A 153 14.38 -6.72 -27.69
CA TYR A 153 13.82 -5.83 -26.67
C TYR A 153 14.46 -4.45 -26.75
N PHE A 154 13.63 -3.41 -26.82
CA PHE A 154 14.04 -2.02 -26.64
C PHE A 154 13.49 -1.54 -25.30
N GLY A 155 14.39 -1.02 -24.46
CA GLY A 155 14.13 -0.67 -23.05
C GLY A 155 14.67 -1.66 -22.03
N TYR A 156 15.59 -2.52 -22.46
CA TYR A 156 16.32 -3.46 -21.62
C TYR A 156 17.77 -3.60 -22.14
N PRO A 157 18.80 -3.68 -21.28
CA PRO A 157 18.75 -3.60 -19.81
C PRO A 157 18.39 -2.20 -19.29
N THR A 158 18.71 -1.16 -20.06
CA THR A 158 18.41 0.24 -19.74
C THR A 158 17.18 0.72 -20.51
N ALA A 159 16.22 1.33 -19.81
CA ALA A 159 15.07 1.97 -20.43
C ALA A 159 15.44 3.34 -21.00
N HIS A 160 14.95 3.64 -22.20
CA HIS A 160 15.10 4.93 -22.85
C HIS A 160 13.72 5.46 -23.25
N GLU A 161 13.55 6.77 -23.21
CA GLU A 161 12.26 7.42 -23.49
C GLU A 161 11.79 7.19 -24.94
N ASP A 162 12.72 6.88 -25.85
CA ASP A 162 12.50 6.67 -27.27
C ASP A 162 12.57 5.20 -27.70
N ASP A 163 12.46 4.23 -26.78
CA ASP A 163 12.57 2.80 -27.11
C ASP A 163 11.59 2.33 -28.19
N ALA A 164 10.35 2.85 -28.19
CA ALA A 164 9.37 2.58 -29.24
C ALA A 164 9.82 3.13 -30.60
N GLN A 165 10.46 4.30 -30.60
CA GLN A 165 10.97 4.94 -31.80
C GLN A 165 12.24 4.25 -32.32
N ARG A 166 13.17 3.91 -31.43
CA ARG A 166 14.40 3.18 -31.75
C ARG A 166 14.09 1.82 -32.34
N ALA A 167 13.09 1.11 -31.80
CA ALA A 167 12.58 -0.13 -32.38
C ALA A 167 12.08 0.06 -33.82
N VAL A 168 11.33 1.13 -34.07
CA VAL A 168 10.76 1.42 -35.40
C VAL A 168 11.81 1.88 -36.40
N ARG A 169 12.78 2.73 -36.00
CA ARG A 169 13.94 3.10 -36.83
C ARG A 169 14.78 1.87 -37.18
N ALA A 170 15.08 1.03 -36.19
CA ALA A 170 15.77 -0.23 -36.40
C ALA A 170 15.00 -1.10 -37.39
N GLY A 171 13.68 -1.22 -37.25
CA GLY A 171 12.84 -1.96 -38.19
C GLY A 171 12.92 -1.43 -39.63
N LEU A 172 12.74 -0.12 -39.84
CA LEU A 172 12.82 0.50 -41.16
C LEU A 172 14.20 0.35 -41.80
N GLU A 173 15.25 0.43 -41.01
CA GLU A 173 16.62 0.27 -41.49
C GLU A 173 17.00 -1.17 -41.78
N ILE A 174 16.53 -2.14 -41.00
CA ILE A 174 16.69 -3.57 -41.33
C ILE A 174 16.02 -3.85 -42.67
N VAL A 175 14.78 -3.37 -42.88
CA VAL A 175 14.10 -3.46 -44.18
C VAL A 175 14.93 -2.78 -45.29
N GLY A 176 15.46 -1.59 -45.04
CA GLY A 176 16.30 -0.85 -45.99
C GLY A 176 17.60 -1.56 -46.34
N ALA A 177 18.27 -2.18 -45.37
CA ALA A 177 19.53 -2.91 -45.54
C ALA A 177 19.36 -4.24 -46.29
N MET A 178 18.18 -4.87 -46.15
CA MET A 178 17.83 -6.10 -46.89
C MET A 178 17.37 -5.81 -48.32
N ARG A 179 16.73 -4.66 -48.56
CA ARG A 179 16.33 -4.22 -49.91
C ARG A 179 17.54 -4.10 -50.83
N GLY A 180 17.58 -4.95 -51.85
CA GLY A 180 18.67 -5.00 -52.85
C GLY A 180 19.67 -6.13 -52.63
N GLN A 181 19.58 -6.86 -51.51
CA GLN A 181 20.35 -8.09 -51.32
C GLN A 181 19.65 -9.27 -51.98
N VAL A 182 20.45 -10.12 -52.61
CA VAL A 182 19.99 -11.25 -53.41
C VAL A 182 20.83 -12.46 -53.09
N THR A 183 20.21 -13.63 -53.02
CA THR A 183 20.93 -14.91 -52.86
C THR A 183 21.04 -15.64 -54.20
N GLY A 184 22.22 -16.22 -54.44
CA GLY A 184 22.55 -17.10 -55.57
C GLY A 184 23.63 -16.57 -56.52
N ASP A 185 24.72 -17.33 -56.67
CA ASP A 185 25.66 -17.27 -57.79
C ASP A 185 25.66 -18.66 -58.46
N GLY A 186 25.17 -18.76 -59.70
CA GLY A 186 25.23 -20.02 -60.45
C GLY A 186 24.19 -20.18 -61.56
N GLU A 187 24.65 -20.01 -62.80
CA GLU A 187 24.22 -20.54 -64.12
C GLU A 187 22.73 -20.69 -64.54
N GLN A 188 21.72 -20.55 -63.68
CA GLN A 188 20.29 -20.63 -64.05
C GLN A 188 19.46 -19.36 -63.72
N GLY A 189 20.11 -18.24 -63.39
CA GLY A 189 19.54 -16.90 -63.57
C GLY A 189 18.33 -16.52 -62.71
N ARG A 190 18.08 -17.17 -61.57
CA ARG A 190 17.02 -16.75 -60.63
C ARG A 190 17.59 -16.17 -59.35
N ARG A 191 17.81 -14.86 -59.39
CA ARG A 191 18.12 -14.00 -58.24
C ARG A 191 16.90 -13.90 -57.32
N HIS A 192 16.99 -14.38 -56.08
CA HIS A 192 15.92 -14.24 -55.10
C HIS A 192 16.20 -13.07 -54.15
N PRO A 193 15.31 -12.05 -54.07
CA PRO A 193 15.48 -10.95 -53.13
C PRO A 193 15.33 -11.46 -51.69
N LEU A 194 16.23 -11.05 -50.80
CA LEU A 194 16.04 -11.23 -49.36
C LEU A 194 15.05 -10.18 -48.85
N GLN A 195 13.97 -10.65 -48.25
CA GLN A 195 12.92 -9.79 -47.71
C GLN A 195 12.63 -10.18 -46.28
N VAL A 196 12.27 -9.20 -45.46
CA VAL A 196 11.98 -9.40 -44.03
C VAL A 196 10.59 -8.90 -43.67
N ARG A 197 10.05 -9.38 -42.57
CA ARG A 197 8.79 -8.90 -41.98
C ARG A 197 9.03 -8.51 -40.54
N ILE A 198 8.55 -7.34 -40.15
CA ILE A 198 8.81 -6.80 -38.81
C ILE A 198 7.50 -6.42 -38.13
N GLY A 199 7.34 -6.90 -36.89
CA GLY A 199 6.22 -6.57 -36.02
C GLY A 199 6.70 -5.98 -34.70
N ILE A 200 6.13 -4.85 -34.30
CA ILE A 200 6.55 -4.12 -33.08
C ILE A 200 5.34 -3.85 -32.19
N HIS A 201 5.48 -4.17 -30.91
CA HIS A 201 4.47 -3.88 -29.89
C HIS A 201 5.10 -3.38 -28.59
N THR A 202 4.43 -2.43 -27.94
CA THR A 202 4.82 -1.89 -26.63
C THR A 202 3.78 -2.25 -25.58
N GLY A 203 4.22 -2.85 -24.49
CA GLY A 203 3.34 -3.34 -23.43
C GLY A 203 4.08 -3.76 -22.16
N VAL A 204 3.32 -4.05 -21.09
CA VAL A 204 3.89 -4.44 -19.79
C VAL A 204 4.33 -5.90 -19.82
N VAL A 205 5.54 -6.16 -19.34
CA VAL A 205 6.12 -7.50 -19.22
C VAL A 205 6.87 -7.66 -17.90
N VAL A 206 7.13 -8.90 -17.53
CA VAL A 206 8.06 -9.28 -16.47
C VAL A 206 9.32 -9.84 -17.13
N ILE A 207 10.45 -9.16 -17.00
CA ILE A 207 11.73 -9.62 -17.56
C ILE A 207 12.46 -10.43 -16.51
N GLY A 208 13.01 -11.59 -16.86
CA GLY A 208 13.91 -12.34 -15.98
C GLY A 208 14.81 -13.30 -16.74
N GLU A 209 15.89 -13.75 -16.10
CA GLU A 209 16.77 -14.80 -16.62
C GLU A 209 16.08 -16.18 -16.49
N MET A 210 15.97 -16.95 -17.57
CA MET A 210 15.52 -18.34 -17.55
C MET A 210 16.31 -19.20 -18.55
N GLY A 211 16.95 -20.26 -18.06
CA GLY A 211 17.67 -21.26 -18.86
C GLY A 211 18.57 -22.14 -18.00
N ASN A 212 18.75 -23.42 -18.35
CA ASN A 212 19.76 -24.27 -17.72
C ASN A 212 21.16 -23.91 -18.25
N SER A 213 22.12 -23.89 -17.34
CA SER A 213 23.54 -23.57 -17.50
C SER A 213 24.12 -23.90 -18.88
N GLU A 214 24.24 -22.87 -19.74
CA GLU A 214 25.26 -22.65 -20.79
C GLU A 214 24.82 -21.56 -21.80
N LYS A 215 23.54 -21.18 -21.85
CA LYS A 215 23.05 -19.97 -22.55
C LYS A 215 22.13 -19.14 -21.65
N HIS A 216 22.57 -17.93 -21.31
CA HIS A 216 21.77 -16.98 -20.54
C HIS A 216 20.82 -16.24 -21.49
N GLU A 217 19.57 -16.68 -21.59
CA GLU A 217 18.52 -16.00 -22.35
C GLU A 217 17.63 -15.21 -21.38
N VAL A 218 17.51 -13.90 -21.62
CA VAL A 218 16.61 -13.04 -20.86
C VAL A 218 15.25 -13.07 -21.54
N LEU A 219 14.22 -13.54 -20.84
CA LEU A 219 12.88 -13.67 -21.40
C LEU A 219 11.94 -12.63 -20.79
N ALA A 220 11.19 -11.95 -21.67
CA ALA A 220 10.06 -11.12 -21.28
C ALA A 220 8.81 -12.00 -21.19
N LEU A 221 8.23 -12.13 -20.00
CA LEU A 221 6.99 -12.87 -19.75
C LEU A 221 5.81 -11.89 -19.74
N GLY A 222 4.80 -12.18 -20.56
CA GLY A 222 3.60 -11.35 -20.72
C GLY A 222 2.96 -11.57 -22.09
N GLU A 223 1.86 -10.88 -22.36
CA GLU A 223 1.23 -10.94 -23.69
C GLU A 223 2.07 -10.21 -24.76
N THR A 224 2.94 -9.28 -24.35
CA THR A 224 3.65 -8.36 -25.26
C THR A 224 4.49 -9.05 -26.34
N PRO A 225 5.35 -10.06 -26.05
CA PRO A 225 6.10 -10.75 -27.11
C PRO A 225 5.19 -11.56 -28.04
N ASN A 226 4.17 -12.21 -27.49
CA ASN A 226 3.20 -12.97 -28.29
C ASN A 226 2.42 -12.06 -29.25
N ILE A 227 2.08 -10.84 -28.83
CA ILE A 227 1.44 -9.84 -29.67
C ILE A 227 2.40 -9.35 -30.76
N ALA A 228 3.66 -9.01 -30.42
CA ALA A 228 4.66 -8.58 -31.39
C ALA A 228 4.91 -9.63 -32.50
N ALA A 229 5.02 -10.91 -32.13
CA ALA A 229 5.13 -12.02 -33.09
C ALA A 229 3.90 -12.14 -34.01
N ARG A 230 2.69 -11.95 -33.47
CA ARG A 230 1.45 -11.99 -34.26
C ARG A 230 1.33 -10.82 -35.23
N ILE A 231 1.79 -9.62 -34.83
CA ILE A 231 1.85 -8.44 -35.70
C ILE A 231 2.83 -8.70 -36.85
N GLN A 232 4.01 -9.26 -36.58
CA GLN A 232 4.96 -9.65 -37.62
C GLN A 232 4.33 -10.64 -38.60
N GLY A 233 3.57 -11.63 -38.12
CA GLY A 233 2.87 -12.59 -38.98
C GLY A 233 1.81 -11.99 -39.91
N GLN A 234 1.32 -10.78 -39.63
CA GLN A 234 0.41 -10.03 -40.51
C GLN A 234 1.15 -9.12 -41.49
N ALA A 235 2.44 -8.87 -41.30
CA ALA A 235 3.23 -7.99 -42.15
C ALA A 235 3.47 -8.62 -43.53
N SER A 236 3.34 -7.82 -44.58
CA SER A 236 3.76 -8.15 -45.95
C SER A 236 5.29 -8.14 -46.03
N PRO A 237 5.90 -8.75 -47.07
CA PRO A 237 7.35 -8.65 -47.27
C PRO A 237 7.83 -7.19 -47.33
N ASP A 238 8.90 -6.89 -46.62
CA ASP A 238 9.52 -5.57 -46.45
C ASP A 238 8.62 -4.52 -45.76
N GLU A 239 7.70 -4.99 -44.91
CA GLU A 239 6.76 -4.17 -44.15
C GLU A 239 7.13 -4.14 -42.65
N VAL A 240 7.08 -2.95 -42.05
CA VAL A 240 7.14 -2.75 -40.60
C VAL A 240 5.74 -2.43 -40.10
N LEU A 241 5.13 -3.38 -39.38
CA LEU A 241 3.83 -3.20 -38.74
C LEU A 241 3.98 -2.94 -37.25
N ILE A 242 3.16 -2.03 -36.74
CA ILE A 242 3.12 -1.68 -35.32
C ILE A 242 1.70 -1.73 -34.77
N SER A 243 1.59 -2.00 -33.48
CA SER A 243 0.31 -1.90 -32.77
C SER A 243 -0.14 -0.46 -32.57
N ALA A 244 -1.43 -0.24 -32.31
CA ALA A 244 -1.94 1.06 -31.87
C ALA A 244 -1.24 1.61 -30.60
N ALA A 245 -0.81 0.73 -29.69
CA ALA A 245 -0.06 1.14 -28.49
C ALA A 245 1.31 1.74 -28.86
N THR A 246 2.02 1.11 -29.79
CA THR A 246 3.30 1.61 -30.31
C THR A 246 3.10 2.84 -31.19
N TYR A 247 2.05 2.88 -32.02
CA TYR A 247 1.71 4.03 -32.86
C TYR A 247 1.53 5.30 -32.03
N ARG A 248 0.78 5.25 -30.92
CA ARG A 248 0.60 6.41 -30.01
C ARG A 248 1.92 6.93 -29.43
N LEU A 249 2.93 6.07 -29.29
CA LEU A 249 4.24 6.45 -28.74
C LEU A 249 5.17 7.08 -29.79
N ILE A 250 4.88 6.86 -31.08
CA ILE A 250 5.70 7.37 -32.19
C ILE A 250 4.95 8.36 -33.10
N GLU A 251 3.71 8.71 -32.73
CA GLU A 251 2.81 9.56 -33.51
C GLU A 251 3.47 10.93 -33.80
N GLY A 252 3.50 11.32 -35.07
CA GLY A 252 4.16 12.54 -35.54
C GLY A 252 5.66 12.43 -35.83
N LEU A 253 6.32 11.31 -35.51
CA LEU A 253 7.74 11.08 -35.79
C LEU A 253 7.96 10.24 -37.06
N PHE A 254 6.97 9.46 -37.45
CA PHE A 254 6.97 8.65 -38.67
C PHE A 254 5.65 8.79 -39.41
N GLU A 255 5.71 8.71 -40.73
CA GLU A 255 4.53 8.59 -41.57
C GLU A 255 3.95 7.18 -41.40
N CYS A 256 2.77 7.06 -40.79
CA CYS A 256 2.12 5.78 -40.55
C CYS A 256 0.75 5.72 -41.26
N GLU A 257 0.43 4.56 -41.81
CA GLU A 257 -0.84 4.27 -42.51
C GLU A 257 -1.67 3.26 -41.71
N ASP A 258 -2.93 3.58 -41.40
CA ASP A 258 -3.84 2.68 -40.70
C ASP A 258 -4.17 1.45 -41.57
N ARG A 259 -3.98 0.26 -41.02
CA ARG A 259 -4.25 -1.05 -41.67
C ARG A 259 -5.48 -1.76 -41.10
N GLY A 260 -6.26 -1.10 -40.25
CA GLY A 260 -7.49 -1.63 -39.67
C GLY A 260 -7.24 -2.73 -38.63
N GLN A 261 -8.27 -3.56 -38.40
CA GLN A 261 -8.30 -4.57 -37.33
C GLN A 261 -8.36 -6.01 -37.88
N PRO A 262 -7.23 -6.58 -38.32
CA PRO A 262 -7.21 -7.98 -38.77
C PRO A 262 -7.49 -8.95 -37.61
N ALA A 263 -8.19 -10.05 -37.91
CA ALA A 263 -8.47 -11.09 -36.92
C ALA A 263 -7.19 -11.88 -36.57
N LEU A 264 -6.64 -11.63 -35.38
CA LEU A 264 -5.50 -12.39 -34.85
C LEU A 264 -5.99 -13.66 -34.12
N LYS A 265 -5.45 -14.83 -34.48
CA LYS A 265 -5.81 -16.10 -33.83
C LYS A 265 -5.52 -16.05 -32.32
N GLY A 266 -6.53 -16.37 -31.50
CA GLY A 266 -6.36 -16.49 -30.05
C GLY A 266 -6.21 -15.16 -29.30
N VAL A 267 -6.79 -14.08 -29.81
CA VAL A 267 -6.96 -12.80 -29.10
C VAL A 267 -8.45 -12.51 -28.96
N THR A 268 -8.91 -12.17 -27.76
CA THR A 268 -10.32 -11.85 -27.48
C THR A 268 -10.74 -10.43 -27.86
N THR A 269 -9.78 -9.51 -28.05
CA THR A 269 -9.99 -8.10 -28.41
C THR A 269 -9.28 -7.75 -29.73
N PRO A 270 -9.99 -7.21 -30.75
CA PRO A 270 -9.35 -6.84 -32.01
C PRO A 270 -8.37 -5.66 -31.85
N PHE A 271 -7.20 -5.73 -32.51
CA PHE A 271 -6.15 -4.70 -32.45
C PHE A 271 -6.08 -3.93 -33.77
N THR A 272 -5.95 -2.60 -33.70
CA THR A 272 -5.67 -1.77 -34.87
C THR A 272 -4.16 -1.77 -35.15
N LEU A 273 -3.78 -2.04 -36.39
CA LEU A 273 -2.39 -2.07 -36.84
C LEU A 273 -2.07 -0.88 -37.73
N TYR A 274 -0.83 -0.40 -37.67
CA TYR A 274 -0.33 0.68 -38.51
C TYR A 274 0.91 0.22 -39.27
N HIS A 275 1.01 0.60 -40.54
CA HIS A 275 2.19 0.40 -41.36
C HIS A 275 3.06 1.66 -41.34
N VAL A 276 4.34 1.52 -40.99
CA VAL A 276 5.28 2.64 -40.93
C VAL A 276 5.97 2.82 -42.30
N ARG A 277 5.82 3.99 -42.92
CA ARG A 277 6.32 4.30 -44.28
C ARG A 277 7.72 4.87 -44.29
N SER A 278 7.97 5.90 -43.49
CA SER A 278 9.24 6.63 -43.46
C SER A 278 9.35 7.51 -42.23
N GLU A 279 10.58 7.94 -41.94
CA GLU A 279 10.90 8.86 -40.85
C GLU A 279 10.68 10.32 -41.26
N SER A 280 10.17 11.15 -40.35
CA SER A 280 9.93 12.58 -40.55
C SER A 280 11.15 13.44 -40.15
N THR A 281 11.44 14.55 -40.86
CA THR A 281 12.74 15.26 -40.85
C THR A 281 12.75 16.65 -40.14
N ALA A 282 13.34 16.82 -38.93
CA ALA A 282 13.94 18.08 -38.37
C ALA A 282 14.57 17.92 -36.94
N HIS A 283 15.60 18.73 -36.56
CA HIS A 283 16.46 18.64 -35.34
C HIS A 283 16.58 19.99 -34.54
N SER A 284 17.07 19.96 -33.29
CA SER A 284 16.64 20.85 -32.15
C SER A 284 17.63 21.92 -31.62
N ARG A 285 17.24 22.71 -30.57
CA ARG A 285 18.05 23.74 -29.81
C ARG A 285 18.06 23.68 -28.22
N PHE A 286 19.15 23.28 -27.52
CA PHE A 286 19.34 22.94 -26.07
C PHE A 286 20.60 23.51 -25.37
N GLU A 287 21.43 24.31 -26.04
CA GLU A 287 22.64 24.90 -25.43
C GLU A 287 22.41 25.97 -24.39
N THR A 288 21.27 26.60 -24.34
CA THR A 288 21.00 27.36 -23.14
C THR A 288 20.51 26.26 -22.22
N ALA A 289 21.26 25.98 -21.16
CA ALA A 289 21.12 25.17 -19.94
C ALA A 289 22.08 25.75 -18.92
N MET A 290 21.96 25.51 -17.60
CA MET A 290 23.00 25.72 -16.56
C MET A 290 22.86 26.73 -15.36
N GLN A 291 21.73 27.18 -14.82
CA GLN A 291 21.60 27.99 -13.58
C GLN A 291 20.13 28.13 -13.08
N LYS A 292 19.81 27.63 -11.87
CA LYS A 292 19.02 28.25 -10.74
C LYS A 292 17.85 27.43 -10.16
N GLY A 293 17.99 27.00 -8.90
CA GLY A 293 17.04 27.13 -7.76
C GLY A 293 15.61 26.55 -7.83
N LEU A 294 14.96 26.39 -6.66
CA LEU A 294 13.54 26.00 -6.58
C LEU A 294 12.65 26.93 -7.41
N THR A 295 11.70 26.36 -8.14
CA THR A 295 10.84 27.13 -9.04
C THR A 295 9.89 28.07 -8.27
N PRO A 296 9.83 29.36 -8.67
CA PRO A 296 8.82 30.28 -8.19
C PRO A 296 7.40 29.74 -8.40
N LEU A 297 6.46 30.22 -7.58
CA LEU A 297 5.05 29.89 -7.72
C LEU A 297 4.50 30.53 -9.01
N VAL A 298 4.02 29.73 -9.96
CA VAL A 298 3.51 30.21 -11.26
C VAL A 298 2.02 29.98 -11.40
N GLY A 299 1.28 31.00 -11.83
CA GLY A 299 -0.12 30.88 -12.22
C GLY A 299 -1.05 30.59 -11.04
N ARG A 300 -0.65 31.03 -9.84
CA ARG A 300 -1.36 30.85 -8.57
C ARG A 300 -1.43 32.15 -7.76
N GLU A 301 -1.25 33.29 -8.42
CA GLU A 301 -1.15 34.60 -7.82
C GLU A 301 -2.47 35.00 -7.16
N GLU A 302 -3.62 34.63 -7.75
CA GLU A 302 -4.95 34.90 -7.22
C GLU A 302 -5.26 34.06 -5.97
N GLU A 303 -5.00 32.75 -6.04
CA GLU A 303 -5.20 31.84 -4.91
C GLU A 303 -4.29 32.21 -3.74
N PHE A 304 -3.03 32.55 -4.02
CA PHE A 304 -2.11 33.02 -2.99
C PHE A 304 -2.47 34.41 -2.45
N ALA A 305 -2.95 35.33 -3.30
CA ALA A 305 -3.49 36.61 -2.83
C ALA A 305 -4.70 36.43 -1.92
N LEU A 306 -5.56 35.44 -2.17
CA LEU A 306 -6.65 35.12 -1.27
C LEU A 306 -6.16 34.56 0.06
N LEU A 307 -5.22 33.61 0.07
CA LEU A 307 -4.60 33.11 1.30
C LEU A 307 -4.00 34.24 2.13
N ARG A 308 -3.27 35.17 1.49
CA ARG A 308 -2.71 36.35 2.16
C ARG A 308 -3.79 37.25 2.75
N ARG A 309 -4.87 37.55 2.00
CA ARG A 309 -5.98 38.36 2.54
C ARG A 309 -6.62 37.71 3.77
N ARG A 310 -6.80 36.38 3.74
CA ARG A 310 -7.33 35.62 4.89
C ARG A 310 -6.37 35.62 6.07
N TRP A 311 -5.07 35.60 5.83
CA TRP A 311 -4.06 35.75 6.87
C TRP A 311 -4.10 37.12 7.55
N GLU A 312 -4.21 38.21 6.78
CA GLU A 312 -4.34 39.55 7.34
C GLU A 312 -5.59 39.67 8.25
N GLN A 313 -6.74 39.18 7.79
CA GLN A 313 -7.97 39.13 8.59
C GLN A 313 -7.80 38.30 9.87
N ALA A 314 -7.15 37.13 9.76
CA ALA A 314 -6.85 36.31 10.93
C ALA A 314 -5.97 37.07 11.93
N LYS A 315 -4.96 37.82 11.50
CA LYS A 315 -4.13 38.63 12.41
C LYS A 315 -4.93 39.69 13.18
N GLU A 316 -5.96 40.25 12.55
CA GLU A 316 -6.88 41.22 13.17
C GLU A 316 -7.85 40.58 14.18
N GLY A 317 -7.90 39.25 14.27
CA GLY A 317 -8.75 38.50 15.21
C GLY A 317 -10.00 37.90 14.55
N GLU A 318 -10.17 38.11 13.24
CA GLU A 318 -11.21 37.48 12.43
C GLU A 318 -10.69 36.15 11.88
N GLY A 319 -10.74 35.09 12.68
CA GLY A 319 -10.17 33.80 12.28
C GLY A 319 -10.79 33.24 11.00
N GLN A 320 -9.93 32.67 10.16
CA GLN A 320 -10.29 32.23 8.81
C GLN A 320 -10.02 30.74 8.63
N VAL A 321 -10.87 30.09 7.85
CA VAL A 321 -10.67 28.72 7.39
C VAL A 321 -10.60 28.73 5.87
N VAL A 322 -9.55 28.14 5.30
CA VAL A 322 -9.38 27.97 3.86
C VAL A 322 -9.26 26.49 3.52
N VAL A 323 -10.16 26.00 2.68
CA VAL A 323 -10.21 24.60 2.25
C VAL A 323 -9.72 24.53 0.80
N LEU A 324 -8.58 23.89 0.59
CA LEU A 324 -7.92 23.69 -0.70
C LEU A 324 -8.21 22.27 -1.22
N SER A 325 -9.00 22.16 -2.28
CA SER A 325 -9.29 20.91 -2.98
C SER A 325 -8.57 20.84 -4.32
N GLY A 326 -8.14 19.64 -4.73
CA GLY A 326 -7.60 19.42 -6.07
C GLY A 326 -6.84 18.10 -6.22
N GLU A 327 -6.50 17.75 -7.46
CA GLU A 327 -5.81 16.49 -7.81
C GLU A 327 -4.41 16.37 -7.16
N ALA A 328 -3.84 15.17 -7.15
CA ALA A 328 -2.46 14.96 -6.72
C ALA A 328 -1.50 15.74 -7.63
N GLY A 329 -0.45 16.37 -7.07
CA GLY A 329 0.52 17.16 -7.84
C GLY A 329 0.03 18.53 -8.35
N ILE A 330 -1.21 18.93 -8.05
CA ILE A 330 -1.80 20.20 -8.54
C ILE A 330 -1.22 21.48 -7.91
N GLY A 331 -0.38 21.35 -6.87
CA GLY A 331 0.26 22.47 -6.17
C GLY A 331 -0.30 22.86 -4.80
N LYS A 332 -1.22 22.07 -4.20
CA LYS A 332 -1.79 22.33 -2.86
C LYS A 332 -0.71 22.55 -1.79
N SER A 333 0.19 21.59 -1.61
CA SER A 333 1.28 21.67 -0.62
C SER A 333 2.28 22.79 -0.94
N ARG A 334 2.47 23.15 -2.22
CA ARG A 334 3.34 24.28 -2.61
C ARG A 334 2.76 25.62 -2.16
N LEU A 335 1.44 25.81 -2.29
CA LEU A 335 0.74 26.99 -1.78
C LEU A 335 0.80 27.08 -0.25
N VAL A 336 0.60 25.95 0.44
CA VAL A 336 0.75 25.89 1.91
C VAL A 336 2.19 26.22 2.33
N GLN A 337 3.19 25.69 1.63
CA GLN A 337 4.59 25.95 1.89
C GLN A 337 4.97 27.43 1.68
N GLU A 338 4.53 28.04 0.58
CA GLU A 338 4.74 29.48 0.32
C GLU A 338 4.10 30.34 1.42
N MET A 339 2.90 29.95 1.87
CA MET A 339 2.23 30.63 2.98
C MET A 339 3.02 30.49 4.29
N LYS A 340 3.54 29.30 4.58
CA LYS A 340 4.37 29.04 5.78
C LYS A 340 5.66 29.85 5.78
N GLU A 341 6.33 29.97 4.63
CA GLU A 341 7.53 30.78 4.46
C GLU A 341 7.23 32.26 4.71
N ARG A 342 6.10 32.75 4.19
CA ARG A 342 5.63 34.12 4.44
C ARG A 342 5.32 34.35 5.93
N VAL A 343 4.58 33.45 6.57
CA VAL A 343 4.27 33.49 8.01
C VAL A 343 5.58 33.46 8.83
N SER A 344 6.57 32.69 8.39
CA SER A 344 7.92 32.68 8.99
C SER A 344 8.60 34.03 8.96
N ALA A 345 8.57 34.69 7.80
CA ALA A 345 9.22 35.98 7.62
C ALA A 345 8.58 37.07 8.51
N GLU A 346 7.32 36.89 8.91
CA GLU A 346 6.59 37.76 9.84
C GLU A 346 6.77 37.36 11.31
N GLY A 347 7.48 36.27 11.62
CA GLY A 347 7.74 35.81 13.00
C GLY A 347 6.54 35.16 13.70
N ALA A 348 5.47 34.82 12.97
CA ALA A 348 4.28 34.18 13.52
C ALA A 348 4.40 32.65 13.61
N ILE A 349 3.57 32.01 14.45
CA ILE A 349 3.60 30.57 14.66
C ILE A 349 3.02 29.82 13.44
N ARG A 350 3.71 28.74 13.06
CA ARG A 350 3.20 27.73 12.12
C ARG A 350 3.04 26.39 12.81
N ILE A 351 1.93 25.72 12.56
CA ILE A 351 1.70 24.34 12.98
C ILE A 351 1.26 23.57 11.74
N GLU A 352 1.84 22.39 11.55
CA GLU A 352 1.55 21.51 10.43
C GLU A 352 1.25 20.11 10.95
N PHE A 353 0.06 19.63 10.60
CA PHE A 353 -0.42 18.27 10.82
C PHE A 353 -0.47 17.55 9.48
N ARG A 354 0.23 16.41 9.38
CA ARG A 354 0.33 15.62 8.15
C ARG A 354 -0.44 14.32 8.32
N CYS A 355 -1.41 14.09 7.45
CA CYS A 355 -2.13 12.82 7.42
C CYS A 355 -1.31 11.79 6.64
N SER A 356 -1.44 10.51 7.01
CA SER A 356 -0.67 9.40 6.44
C SER A 356 -1.60 8.28 5.98
N PRO A 357 -1.40 7.69 4.79
CA PRO A 357 -2.21 6.57 4.33
C PRO A 357 -2.10 5.33 5.24
N PHE A 358 -1.00 5.20 6.00
CA PHE A 358 -0.77 4.09 6.92
C PHE A 358 -1.49 4.26 8.27
N HIS A 359 -1.85 5.49 8.63
CA HIS A 359 -2.36 5.87 9.96
C HIS A 359 -3.81 6.37 9.93
N GLN A 360 -4.58 6.04 8.89
CA GLN A 360 -5.99 6.43 8.73
C GLN A 360 -6.91 5.93 9.84
N ASN A 361 -6.49 4.90 10.58
CA ASN A 361 -7.20 4.37 11.75
C ASN A 361 -6.39 4.52 13.04
N SER A 362 -5.30 5.29 13.04
CA SER A 362 -4.50 5.53 14.23
C SER A 362 -5.01 6.79 14.93
N ALA A 363 -5.74 6.61 16.03
CA ALA A 363 -6.41 7.71 16.72
C ALA A 363 -5.45 8.85 17.10
N LEU A 364 -5.79 10.07 16.67
CA LEU A 364 -5.06 11.32 16.92
C LEU A 364 -3.63 11.37 16.33
N TYR A 365 -3.31 10.54 15.33
CA TYR A 365 -1.94 10.38 14.84
C TYR A 365 -1.26 11.68 14.39
N PRO A 366 -1.83 12.52 13.49
CA PRO A 366 -1.16 13.75 13.06
C PRO A 366 -0.83 14.69 14.22
N ILE A 367 -1.69 14.72 15.24
CA ILE A 367 -1.50 15.54 16.45
C ILE A 367 -0.41 14.96 17.34
N ILE A 368 -0.42 13.64 17.58
CA ILE A 368 0.61 12.94 18.36
C ILE A 368 1.98 13.13 17.71
N ASP A 369 2.09 12.92 16.39
CA ASP A 369 3.31 13.15 15.62
C ASP A 369 3.83 14.59 15.80
N HIS A 370 2.93 15.57 15.66
CA HIS A 370 3.30 16.97 15.85
C HIS A 370 3.79 17.25 17.28
N LEU A 371 3.09 16.74 18.31
CA LEU A 371 3.46 16.92 19.70
C LEU A 371 4.82 16.28 20.01
N GLN A 372 5.10 15.08 19.50
CA GLN A 372 6.38 14.41 19.69
C GLN A 372 7.54 15.22 19.07
N ARG A 373 7.33 15.80 17.87
CA ARG A 373 8.30 16.70 17.22
C ARG A 373 8.46 18.01 17.99
N LEU A 374 7.37 18.61 18.46
CA LEU A 374 7.38 19.83 19.26
C LEU A 374 8.13 19.65 20.59
N LEU A 375 7.94 18.49 21.24
CA LEU A 375 8.60 18.12 22.49
C LEU A 375 10.01 17.58 22.29
N GLN A 376 10.44 17.37 21.04
CA GLN A 376 11.75 16.81 20.70
C GLN A 376 12.02 15.47 21.40
N PHE A 377 11.06 14.54 21.31
CA PHE A 377 11.25 13.18 21.81
C PHE A 377 12.26 12.45 20.93
N THR A 378 13.25 11.82 21.57
CA THR A 378 14.21 10.93 20.92
C THR A 378 13.95 9.47 21.32
N PRO A 379 14.41 8.49 20.54
CA PRO A 379 14.30 7.06 20.91
C PRO A 379 14.96 6.75 22.27
N ASP A 380 16.07 7.40 22.59
CA ASP A 380 16.81 7.21 23.84
C ASP A 380 16.17 7.86 25.08
N ASP A 381 15.15 8.70 24.88
CA ASP A 381 14.49 9.37 26.00
C ASP A 381 13.69 8.35 26.84
N LEU A 382 14.14 8.16 28.09
CA LEU A 382 13.39 7.40 29.07
C LEU A 382 12.07 8.11 29.44
N PRO A 383 11.03 7.36 29.89
CA PRO A 383 9.74 7.93 30.23
C PRO A 383 9.75 9.14 31.19
N PRO A 384 10.59 9.18 32.25
CA PRO A 384 10.71 10.35 33.12
C PRO A 384 11.19 11.61 32.39
N THR A 385 12.11 11.46 31.43
CA THR A 385 12.61 12.56 30.59
C THR A 385 11.51 13.08 29.68
N LYS A 386 10.76 12.19 29.01
CA LYS A 386 9.60 12.56 28.18
C LYS A 386 8.53 13.32 28.98
N LEU A 387 8.24 12.86 30.21
CA LEU A 387 7.30 13.54 31.11
C LEU A 387 7.81 14.92 31.55
N SER A 388 9.10 15.07 31.82
CA SER A 388 9.70 16.36 32.18
C SER A 388 9.58 17.37 31.03
N LYS A 389 9.92 16.96 29.80
CA LYS A 389 9.77 17.77 28.58
C LYS A 389 8.31 18.21 28.38
N LEU A 390 7.36 17.28 28.55
CA LEU A 390 5.92 17.58 28.47
C LEU A 390 5.49 18.59 29.55
N ARG A 391 5.89 18.39 30.80
CA ARG A 391 5.58 19.30 31.91
C ARG A 391 6.11 20.72 31.64
N GLN A 392 7.36 20.82 31.16
CA GLN A 392 7.97 22.11 30.81
C GLN A 392 7.23 22.80 29.66
N ALA A 393 6.86 22.06 28.61
CA ALA A 393 6.11 22.61 27.49
C ALA A 393 4.71 23.09 27.89
N LEU A 394 4.04 22.38 28.81
CA LEU A 394 2.71 22.75 29.29
C LEU A 394 2.72 23.94 30.27
N ALA A 395 3.85 24.23 30.91
CA ALA A 395 3.95 25.25 31.95
C ALA A 395 3.61 26.68 31.48
N ARG A 396 3.68 26.94 30.17
CA ARG A 396 3.39 28.25 29.55
C ARG A 396 1.90 28.53 29.33
N TYR A 397 1.04 27.53 29.49
CA TYR A 397 -0.41 27.64 29.25
C TYR A 397 -1.21 27.78 30.54
N ARG A 398 -2.43 28.31 30.43
CA ARG A 398 -3.29 28.63 31.58
C ARG A 398 -4.31 27.54 31.93
N PHE A 399 -4.22 26.35 31.31
CA PHE A 399 -5.10 25.22 31.60
C PHE A 399 -4.87 24.60 33.00
N PRO A 400 -5.79 23.78 33.51
CA PRO A 400 -5.57 22.96 34.71
C PRO A 400 -4.38 22.01 34.51
N GLN A 401 -3.19 22.40 34.99
CA GLN A 401 -1.94 21.73 34.63
C GLN A 401 -1.88 20.26 35.07
N ALA A 402 -2.43 19.92 36.24
CA ALA A 402 -2.40 18.54 36.74
C ALA A 402 -3.23 17.59 35.86
N GLU A 403 -4.48 17.94 35.59
CA GLU A 403 -5.38 17.14 34.74
C GLU A 403 -4.87 17.09 33.29
N THR A 404 -4.46 18.24 32.73
CA THR A 404 -3.95 18.33 31.36
C THR A 404 -2.68 17.50 31.16
N LEU A 405 -1.75 17.54 32.13
CA LEU A 405 -0.53 16.74 32.07
C LEU A 405 -0.85 15.24 32.07
N ALA A 406 -1.83 14.78 32.87
CA ALA A 406 -2.25 13.37 32.87
C ALA A 406 -2.94 12.96 31.54
N LEU A 407 -3.77 13.84 30.97
CA LEU A 407 -4.44 13.61 29.68
C LEU A 407 -3.41 13.50 28.54
N PHE A 408 -2.47 14.45 28.45
CA PHE A 408 -1.42 14.45 27.42
C PHE A 408 -0.41 13.32 27.62
N ALA A 409 -0.08 12.95 28.86
CA ALA A 409 0.74 11.77 29.14
C ALA A 409 0.05 10.51 28.59
N THR A 410 -1.25 10.33 28.86
CA THR A 410 -2.01 9.19 28.33
C THR A 410 -2.05 9.20 26.79
N LEU A 411 -2.30 10.36 26.18
CA LEU A 411 -2.30 10.55 24.73
C LEU A 411 -0.98 10.12 24.09
N LEU A 412 0.14 10.52 24.69
CA LEU A 412 1.50 10.22 24.24
C LEU A 412 1.99 8.84 24.69
N SER A 413 1.13 8.02 25.31
CA SER A 413 1.47 6.69 25.85
C SER A 413 2.60 6.71 26.88
N LEU A 414 2.65 7.76 27.71
CA LEU A 414 3.59 7.91 28.82
C LEU A 414 2.97 7.37 30.13
N PRO A 415 3.81 6.95 31.09
CA PRO A 415 3.32 6.51 32.41
C PRO A 415 2.63 7.66 33.16
N GLN A 416 1.83 7.28 34.18
CA GLN A 416 1.18 8.25 35.06
C GLN A 416 2.22 9.21 35.67
N PRO A 417 2.04 10.53 35.55
CA PRO A 417 2.98 11.50 36.10
C PRO A 417 3.05 11.44 37.64
N ASP A 418 4.26 11.49 38.19
CA ASP A 418 4.48 11.55 39.63
C ASP A 418 3.82 12.79 40.26
N GLY A 419 3.22 12.61 41.44
CA GLY A 419 2.56 13.68 42.20
C GLY A 419 1.21 14.13 41.64
N ILE A 420 0.68 13.48 40.59
CA ILE A 420 -0.63 13.77 40.01
C ILE A 420 -1.55 12.56 40.22
N PRO A 421 -2.75 12.74 40.81
CA PRO A 421 -3.69 11.65 40.99
C PRO A 421 -4.09 11.04 39.63
N PRO A 422 -4.28 9.71 39.55
CA PRO A 422 -4.82 9.07 38.36
C PRO A 422 -6.16 9.69 37.95
N LEU A 423 -6.41 9.76 36.65
CA LEU A 423 -7.70 10.23 36.14
C LEU A 423 -8.80 9.24 36.56
N THR A 424 -9.72 9.69 37.42
CA THR A 424 -10.91 8.93 37.81
C THR A 424 -12.06 9.22 36.86
N LEU A 425 -11.82 9.09 35.55
CA LEU A 425 -12.79 9.35 34.49
C LEU A 425 -13.07 8.07 33.72
N SER A 426 -14.29 7.93 33.18
CA SER A 426 -14.55 6.89 32.18
C SER A 426 -13.70 7.15 30.92
N PRO A 427 -13.32 6.12 30.16
CA PRO A 427 -12.54 6.30 28.92
C PRO A 427 -13.18 7.29 27.93
N GLN A 428 -14.51 7.26 27.80
CA GLN A 428 -15.25 8.21 26.99
C GLN A 428 -15.11 9.65 27.50
N LYS A 429 -15.23 9.86 28.83
CA LYS A 429 -15.08 11.21 29.40
C LYS A 429 -13.65 11.70 29.31
N GLN A 430 -12.68 10.79 29.44
CA GLN A 430 -11.27 11.08 29.22
C GLN A 430 -10.99 11.47 27.77
N LYS A 431 -11.59 10.78 26.77
CA LYS A 431 -11.50 11.16 25.35
C LYS A 431 -12.02 12.59 25.15
N GLU A 432 -13.22 12.91 25.64
CA GLU A 432 -13.79 14.26 25.56
C GLU A 432 -12.87 15.31 26.18
N LYS A 433 -12.35 15.04 27.38
CA LYS A 433 -11.42 15.95 28.08
C LYS A 433 -10.10 16.13 27.34
N THR A 434 -9.55 15.08 26.74
CA THR A 434 -8.35 15.17 25.90
C THR A 434 -8.62 16.05 24.67
N GLN A 435 -9.76 15.88 24.00
CA GLN A 435 -10.13 16.70 22.85
C GLN A 435 -10.32 18.17 23.23
N GLU A 436 -11.04 18.44 24.33
CA GLU A 436 -11.18 19.78 24.91
C GLU A 436 -9.82 20.42 25.17
N ALA A 437 -8.88 19.67 25.77
CA ALA A 437 -7.55 20.16 26.09
C ALA A 437 -6.69 20.42 24.84
N LEU A 438 -6.78 19.58 23.81
CA LEU A 438 -6.10 19.80 22.51
C LEU A 438 -6.62 21.04 21.79
N VAL A 439 -7.94 21.24 21.74
CA VAL A 439 -8.54 22.44 21.16
C VAL A 439 -8.13 23.67 21.96
N SER A 440 -8.18 23.58 23.28
CA SER A 440 -7.79 24.68 24.17
C SER A 440 -6.34 25.07 23.94
N TRP A 441 -5.42 24.11 23.82
CA TRP A 441 -4.01 24.36 23.49
C TRP A 441 -3.85 25.19 22.21
N LEU A 442 -4.47 24.76 21.10
CA LEU A 442 -4.40 25.48 19.83
C LEU A 442 -5.03 26.88 19.91
N VAL A 443 -6.09 27.02 20.68
CA VAL A 443 -6.77 28.30 20.94
C VAL A 443 -5.90 29.25 21.78
N GLU A 444 -5.19 28.76 22.79
CA GLU A 444 -4.27 29.59 23.58
C GLU A 444 -3.06 30.04 22.76
N GLU A 445 -2.53 29.20 21.87
CA GLU A 445 -1.49 29.61 20.90
C GLU A 445 -1.98 30.81 20.07
N ALA A 446 -3.20 30.72 19.54
CA ALA A 446 -3.84 31.80 18.77
C ALA A 446 -4.22 33.03 19.62
N ALA A 447 -4.30 32.91 20.94
CA ALA A 447 -4.53 34.03 21.84
C ALA A 447 -3.23 34.81 22.13
N GLN A 448 -2.09 34.12 22.17
CA GLN A 448 -0.78 34.73 22.42
C GLN A 448 -0.25 35.45 21.18
N GLN A 449 -0.39 34.85 20.00
CA GLN A 449 0.03 35.43 18.73
C GLN A 449 -0.76 34.83 17.56
N ALA A 450 -0.65 35.42 16.37
CA ALA A 450 -1.32 34.87 15.21
C ALA A 450 -0.71 33.51 14.81
N VAL A 451 -1.57 32.54 14.47
CA VAL A 451 -1.16 31.16 14.15
C VAL A 451 -1.67 30.76 12.77
N CYS A 452 -0.79 30.22 11.94
CA CYS A 452 -1.14 29.52 10.71
C CYS A 452 -1.13 28.01 10.96
N LEU A 453 -2.31 27.38 10.96
CA LEU A 453 -2.53 25.95 11.17
C LEU A 453 -2.77 25.27 9.82
N ALA A 454 -1.89 24.37 9.38
CA ALA A 454 -2.07 23.60 8.16
C ALA A 454 -2.37 22.13 8.48
N TRP A 455 -3.47 21.60 7.93
CA TRP A 455 -3.78 20.18 7.92
C TRP A 455 -3.68 19.68 6.48
N GLU A 456 -2.67 18.86 6.21
CA GLU A 456 -2.41 18.35 4.88
C GLU A 456 -2.99 16.95 4.67
N ASP A 457 -3.57 16.75 3.48
CA ASP A 457 -4.05 15.47 2.97
C ASP A 457 -5.18 14.84 3.82
N LEU A 458 -6.23 15.62 4.14
CA LEU A 458 -7.36 15.21 5.00
C LEU A 458 -8.10 13.93 4.58
N HIS A 459 -7.95 13.50 3.33
CA HIS A 459 -8.48 12.23 2.85
C HIS A 459 -7.85 11.01 3.55
N TRP A 460 -6.76 11.21 4.28
CA TRP A 460 -6.14 10.21 5.15
C TRP A 460 -6.27 10.54 6.66
N LEU A 461 -7.09 11.53 7.04
CA LEU A 461 -7.25 11.92 8.43
C LEU A 461 -7.97 10.83 9.23
N ASP A 462 -7.45 10.50 10.41
CA ASP A 462 -8.10 9.54 11.30
C ASP A 462 -9.38 10.12 11.94
N PRO A 463 -10.39 9.27 12.26
CA PRO A 463 -11.66 9.72 12.81
C PRO A 463 -11.53 10.57 14.09
N SER A 464 -10.65 10.21 15.03
CA SER A 464 -10.47 10.97 16.27
C SER A 464 -9.88 12.35 16.03
N SER A 465 -8.93 12.50 15.11
CA SER A 465 -8.41 13.80 14.71
C SER A 465 -9.46 14.63 13.97
N LEU A 466 -10.33 13.99 13.18
CA LEU A 466 -11.45 14.65 12.51
C LEU A 466 -12.44 15.26 13.51
N GLU A 467 -12.70 14.59 14.63
CA GLU A 467 -13.49 15.13 15.74
C GLU A 467 -12.82 16.37 16.34
N VAL A 468 -11.51 16.31 16.64
CA VAL A 468 -10.75 17.47 17.17
C VAL A 468 -10.75 18.64 16.19
N LEU A 469 -10.49 18.37 14.91
CA LEU A 469 -10.53 19.40 13.87
C LEU A 469 -11.92 20.03 13.78
N THR A 470 -12.98 19.23 13.85
CA THR A 470 -14.36 19.74 13.83
C THR A 470 -14.60 20.69 15.00
N LEU A 471 -14.22 20.31 16.23
CA LEU A 471 -14.33 21.16 17.42
C LEU A 471 -13.50 22.44 17.30
N LEU A 472 -12.29 22.34 16.77
CA LEU A 472 -11.41 23.49 16.53
C LEU A 472 -12.04 24.49 15.56
N LEU A 473 -12.58 24.02 14.43
CA LEU A 473 -13.20 24.88 13.41
C LEU A 473 -14.37 25.68 13.97
N GLU A 474 -15.07 25.20 15.00
CA GLU A 474 -16.12 25.98 15.67
C GLU A 474 -15.58 27.15 16.49
N GLN A 475 -14.35 27.04 16.98
CA GLN A 475 -13.69 28.05 17.80
C GLN A 475 -12.91 29.08 16.99
N VAL A 476 -12.50 28.77 15.75
CA VAL A 476 -11.67 29.62 14.89
C VAL A 476 -12.19 31.06 14.70
N PRO A 477 -13.50 31.33 14.47
CA PRO A 477 -13.96 32.64 13.99
C PRO A 477 -13.59 33.84 14.85
N THR A 478 -13.34 33.64 16.14
CA THR A 478 -13.02 34.68 17.12
C THR A 478 -11.55 34.65 17.56
N ARG A 479 -10.68 33.99 16.80
CA ARG A 479 -9.27 33.74 17.14
C ARG A 479 -8.34 34.31 16.09
N ARG A 480 -7.10 34.61 16.49
CA ARG A 480 -6.05 35.00 15.54
C ARG A 480 -5.46 33.78 14.83
N ALA A 481 -6.30 33.06 14.09
CA ALA A 481 -5.93 31.79 13.46
C ALA A 481 -6.35 31.75 11.99
N LEU A 482 -5.41 31.34 11.14
CA LEU A 482 -5.70 30.90 9.77
C LEU A 482 -5.56 29.39 9.73
N VAL A 483 -6.65 28.68 9.45
CA VAL A 483 -6.64 27.22 9.27
C VAL A 483 -6.69 26.89 7.79
N ILE A 484 -5.67 26.20 7.27
CA ILE A 484 -5.59 25.75 5.89
C ILE A 484 -5.76 24.23 5.86
N LEU A 485 -6.74 23.75 5.11
CA LEU A 485 -7.12 22.35 5.01
C LEU A 485 -6.91 21.88 3.57
N THR A 486 -6.12 20.82 3.33
CA THR A 486 -5.92 20.30 1.97
C THR A 486 -6.53 18.91 1.81
N HIS A 487 -7.23 18.67 0.70
CA HIS A 487 -7.80 17.34 0.40
C HIS A 487 -7.89 17.04 -1.10
N ARG A 488 -8.19 15.78 -1.43
CA ARG A 488 -8.55 15.35 -2.79
C ARG A 488 -10.06 15.51 -3.01
N PRO A 489 -10.53 15.69 -4.26
CA PRO A 489 -11.96 15.89 -4.56
C PRO A 489 -12.89 14.80 -3.99
N ASP A 490 -12.41 13.56 -3.87
CA ASP A 490 -13.20 12.42 -3.37
C ASP A 490 -13.48 12.47 -1.86
N PHE A 491 -12.74 13.29 -1.12
CA PHE A 491 -12.99 13.49 0.29
C PHE A 491 -14.09 14.52 0.48
N MET A 492 -15.17 14.13 1.17
CA MET A 492 -16.25 15.01 1.55
C MET A 492 -16.06 15.46 3.01
N PRO A 493 -15.72 16.74 3.26
CA PRO A 493 -15.61 17.24 4.62
C PRO A 493 -16.95 17.11 5.36
N PRO A 494 -16.97 16.60 6.61
CA PRO A 494 -18.22 16.37 7.35
C PRO A 494 -18.82 17.66 7.94
N TRP A 495 -18.07 18.76 7.98
CA TRP A 495 -18.54 20.04 8.50
C TRP A 495 -19.27 20.86 7.44
N ARG A 496 -20.27 21.63 7.90
CA ARG A 496 -21.03 22.55 7.04
C ARG A 496 -20.16 23.72 6.61
N GLN A 497 -20.40 24.21 5.39
CA GLN A 497 -19.82 25.48 4.94
C GLN A 497 -20.33 26.63 5.82
N ARG A 498 -19.41 27.42 6.38
CA ARG A 498 -19.72 28.62 7.19
C ARG A 498 -19.16 29.87 6.51
N ALA A 499 -19.61 31.05 6.94
CA ALA A 499 -19.22 32.32 6.31
C ALA A 499 -17.71 32.64 6.40
N HIS A 500 -17.02 32.15 7.45
CA HIS A 500 -15.57 32.27 7.65
C HIS A 500 -14.77 31.17 6.94
N SER A 501 -15.44 30.30 6.18
CA SER A 501 -14.83 29.20 5.42
C SER A 501 -14.77 29.57 3.94
N THR A 502 -13.56 29.63 3.38
CA THR A 502 -13.34 29.86 1.95
C THR A 502 -12.94 28.55 1.29
N TYR A 503 -13.70 28.10 0.29
CA TYR A 503 -13.40 26.90 -0.48
C TYR A 503 -12.71 27.27 -1.79
N LEU A 504 -11.56 26.69 -2.06
CA LEU A 504 -10.78 26.87 -3.27
C LEU A 504 -10.50 25.53 -3.92
N THR A 505 -10.99 25.37 -5.14
CA THR A 505 -10.64 24.23 -6.00
C THR A 505 -9.52 24.66 -6.94
N LEU A 506 -8.35 24.05 -6.81
CA LEU A 506 -7.22 24.32 -7.69
C LEU A 506 -7.42 23.65 -9.04
N SER A 507 -7.53 24.46 -10.10
CA SER A 507 -7.56 23.97 -11.48
C SER A 507 -6.16 23.64 -11.98
N ARG A 508 -6.06 22.88 -13.08
CA ARG A 508 -4.82 22.71 -13.85
C ARG A 508 -4.33 24.07 -14.38
N LEU A 509 -3.02 24.21 -14.57
CA LEU A 509 -2.41 25.40 -15.13
C LEU A 509 -2.77 25.56 -16.61
N GLY A 510 -3.12 26.78 -17.00
CA GLY A 510 -3.28 27.13 -18.40
C GLY A 510 -1.93 27.09 -19.14
N ARG A 511 -1.97 26.97 -20.48
CA ARG A 511 -0.77 26.83 -21.33
C ARG A 511 0.30 27.90 -21.05
N GLN A 512 -0.11 29.15 -20.85
CA GLN A 512 0.80 30.26 -20.55
C GLN A 512 1.57 30.04 -19.24
N HIS A 513 0.89 29.59 -18.18
CA HIS A 513 1.49 29.30 -16.89
C HIS A 513 2.36 28.04 -16.94
N VAL A 514 1.98 27.03 -17.73
CA VAL A 514 2.85 25.86 -17.96
C VAL A 514 4.15 26.29 -18.64
N THR A 515 4.09 27.06 -19.72
CA THR A 515 5.29 27.58 -20.40
C THR A 515 6.16 28.42 -19.46
N ALA A 516 5.55 29.28 -18.65
CA ALA A 516 6.28 30.07 -17.65
C ALA A 516 6.96 29.17 -16.60
N LEU A 517 6.29 28.13 -16.13
CA LEU A 517 6.86 27.16 -15.19
C LEU A 517 8.02 26.37 -15.82
N VAL A 518 7.88 25.90 -17.07
CA VAL A 518 8.97 25.25 -17.82
C VAL A 518 10.20 26.16 -17.89
N ASN A 519 10.01 27.41 -18.31
CA ASN A 519 11.10 28.38 -18.41
C ASN A 519 11.77 28.66 -17.05
N GLN A 520 11.01 28.62 -15.96
CA GLN A 520 11.54 28.79 -14.62
C GLN A 520 12.29 27.57 -14.09
N VAL A 521 11.84 26.34 -14.34
CA VAL A 521 12.60 25.12 -13.99
C VAL A 521 13.92 25.12 -14.74
N MET A 522 13.87 25.56 -15.99
CA MET A 522 15.04 25.58 -16.84
C MET A 522 16.05 26.66 -16.45
N ALA A 523 15.57 27.85 -16.06
CA ALA A 523 16.26 29.05 -15.55
C ALA A 523 17.52 29.56 -16.30
N THR A 524 17.98 28.79 -17.25
CA THR A 524 19.17 28.88 -18.11
C THR A 524 19.04 27.94 -19.27
N VAL A 525 18.24 26.86 -19.15
CA VAL A 525 17.84 26.11 -20.32
C VAL A 525 16.90 26.92 -21.21
N VAL A 526 17.21 27.09 -22.48
CA VAL A 526 16.25 27.50 -23.49
C VAL A 526 15.98 26.26 -24.32
N LEU A 527 14.82 25.67 -24.06
CA LEU A 527 14.27 24.60 -24.87
C LEU A 527 13.71 25.17 -26.16
N SER A 528 13.72 24.37 -27.23
CA SER A 528 12.99 24.73 -28.44
C SER A 528 11.48 24.86 -28.13
N ALA A 529 10.79 25.72 -28.89
CA ALA A 529 9.35 25.91 -28.75
C ALA A 529 8.56 24.59 -28.90
N GLU A 530 9.07 23.67 -29.71
CA GLU A 530 8.50 22.34 -29.93
C GLU A 530 8.58 21.46 -28.67
N VAL A 531 9.72 21.45 -27.96
CA VAL A 531 9.88 20.70 -26.70
C VAL A 531 8.97 21.29 -25.61
N VAL A 532 8.91 22.62 -25.50
CA VAL A 532 7.98 23.29 -24.57
C VAL A 532 6.53 22.93 -24.89
N GLN A 533 6.15 22.92 -26.17
CA GLN A 533 4.79 22.54 -26.60
C GLN A 533 4.48 21.07 -26.28
N GLN A 534 5.45 20.17 -26.43
CA GLN A 534 5.31 18.77 -26.02
C GLN A 534 5.12 18.64 -24.51
N ILE A 535 5.92 19.32 -23.69
CA ILE A 535 5.74 19.36 -22.24
C ILE A 535 4.34 19.90 -21.91
N VAL A 536 3.90 20.99 -22.52
CA VAL A 536 2.54 21.53 -22.33
C VAL A 536 1.46 20.50 -22.69
N SER A 537 1.63 19.77 -23.79
CA SER A 537 0.64 18.78 -24.27
C SER A 537 0.58 17.52 -23.42
N ARG A 538 1.72 17.06 -22.87
CA ARG A 538 1.81 15.82 -22.12
C ARG A 538 1.50 16.02 -20.65
N THR A 539 1.79 17.21 -20.10
CA THR A 539 1.63 17.49 -18.66
C THR A 539 0.20 17.72 -18.22
N ASP A 540 -0.71 17.96 -19.18
CA ASP A 540 -2.12 18.21 -18.93
C ASP A 540 -2.35 19.40 -17.96
N GLY A 541 -1.36 20.27 -17.82
CA GLY A 541 -1.36 21.42 -16.90
C GLY A 541 -1.16 21.09 -15.42
N VAL A 542 -0.77 19.86 -15.07
CA VAL A 542 -0.46 19.50 -13.67
C VAL A 542 0.95 20.01 -13.30
N PRO A 543 1.11 20.98 -12.37
CA PRO A 543 2.41 21.61 -12.08
C PRO A 543 3.53 20.63 -11.75
N LEU A 544 3.25 19.62 -10.93
CA LEU A 544 4.25 18.59 -10.62
C LEU A 544 4.71 17.88 -11.89
N PHE A 545 3.79 17.57 -12.79
CA PHE A 545 4.14 16.90 -14.03
C PHE A 545 4.97 17.80 -14.94
N VAL A 546 4.63 19.09 -14.99
CA VAL A 546 5.45 20.09 -15.69
C VAL A 546 6.85 20.15 -15.11
N GLU A 547 6.99 20.24 -13.80
CA GLU A 547 8.29 20.31 -13.12
C GLU A 547 9.13 19.06 -13.39
N GLU A 548 8.55 17.88 -13.17
CA GLU A 548 9.25 16.60 -13.32
C GLU A 548 9.63 16.31 -14.77
N LEU A 549 8.74 16.50 -15.75
CA LEU A 549 9.11 16.33 -17.16
C LEU A 549 10.20 17.31 -17.58
N THR A 550 10.12 18.56 -17.11
CA THR A 550 11.12 19.58 -17.45
C THR A 550 12.49 19.21 -16.86
N LYS A 551 12.53 18.70 -15.62
CA LYS A 551 13.77 18.20 -15.00
C LYS A 551 14.30 16.94 -15.67
N THR A 552 13.45 15.99 -16.04
CA THR A 552 13.88 14.80 -16.77
C THR A 552 14.53 15.17 -18.09
N VAL A 553 13.95 16.13 -18.82
CA VAL A 553 14.55 16.70 -20.03
C VAL A 553 15.90 17.34 -19.68
N LEU A 554 15.98 18.17 -18.64
CA LEU A 554 17.23 18.79 -18.16
C LEU A 554 18.33 17.78 -17.78
N GLU A 555 18.00 16.68 -17.12
CA GLU A 555 19.00 15.67 -16.74
C GLU A 555 19.50 14.87 -17.95
N SER A 556 18.61 14.58 -18.91
CA SER A 556 19.00 13.98 -20.19
C SER A 556 19.97 14.91 -20.94
N VAL A 557 19.86 16.23 -20.70
CA VAL A 557 20.72 17.24 -21.29
C VAL A 557 22.15 17.17 -20.73
N GLU A 558 22.31 16.99 -19.42
CA GLU A 558 23.60 17.12 -18.72
C GLU A 558 24.51 15.87 -18.84
N SER A 559 23.95 14.68 -19.06
CA SER A 559 24.68 13.40 -19.08
C SER A 559 25.68 13.19 -20.23
N ARG A 560 25.81 14.15 -21.17
CA ARG A 560 26.61 14.00 -22.42
C ARG A 560 28.03 14.60 -22.40
N GLY A 561 28.51 15.10 -21.26
CA GLY A 561 29.93 15.39 -20.97
C GLY A 561 30.52 16.69 -21.55
N PRO A 562 31.58 17.27 -20.92
CA PRO A 562 32.15 18.56 -21.29
C PRO A 562 33.23 18.41 -22.39
N GLY A 563 32.93 18.81 -23.62
CA GLY A 563 33.92 18.90 -24.71
C GLY A 563 33.36 18.80 -26.13
N GLY A 564 32.13 18.30 -26.29
CA GLY A 564 31.43 18.33 -27.57
C GLY A 564 30.82 19.71 -27.82
N ARG A 565 31.12 20.30 -28.98
CA ARG A 565 30.53 21.57 -29.40
C ARG A 565 29.02 21.50 -29.26
N HIS A 566 28.52 22.45 -28.49
CA HIS A 566 27.15 22.82 -28.28
C HIS A 566 26.40 22.68 -29.62
N ASP A 567 25.63 21.61 -29.74
CA ASP A 567 24.63 21.45 -30.78
C ASP A 567 23.33 21.24 -30.05
N HIS A 568 22.41 22.01 -30.52
CA HIS A 568 21.33 22.52 -29.75
C HIS A 568 20.25 21.38 -29.82
N SER A 569 20.47 20.21 -30.42
CA SER A 569 19.43 19.22 -30.62
C SER A 569 18.90 18.45 -29.36
N ALA A 570 18.11 19.07 -28.47
CA ALA A 570 17.15 18.41 -27.56
C ALA A 570 16.10 17.62 -28.36
N THR A 571 16.45 16.42 -28.82
CA THR A 571 15.53 15.59 -29.60
C THR A 571 14.22 15.38 -28.85
N LEU A 572 13.09 15.61 -29.54
CA LEU A 572 11.67 15.45 -29.10
C LEU A 572 11.31 14.05 -28.56
N LEU A 573 12.29 13.17 -28.52
CA LEU A 573 12.24 11.73 -28.29
C LEU A 573 12.46 11.37 -26.82
N GLY A 574 12.98 12.32 -26.04
CA GLY A 574 13.30 12.16 -24.62
C GLY A 574 12.26 12.70 -23.64
N ILE A 575 10.98 12.81 -24.02
CA ILE A 575 9.95 13.32 -23.09
C ILE A 575 9.04 12.14 -22.72
N PRO A 576 9.08 11.65 -21.48
CA PRO A 576 8.24 10.54 -21.04
C PRO A 576 6.76 10.75 -21.36
N ALA A 577 6.07 9.68 -21.77
CA ALA A 577 4.65 9.72 -22.15
C ALA A 577 3.74 9.97 -20.95
N THR A 578 4.17 9.58 -19.75
CA THR A 578 3.44 9.77 -18.50
C THR A 578 4.35 10.26 -17.37
N LEU A 579 3.75 10.80 -16.31
CA LEU A 579 4.48 11.20 -15.09
C LEU A 579 5.18 10.02 -14.43
N GLN A 580 4.55 8.83 -14.48
CA GLN A 580 5.15 7.62 -13.92
C GLN A 580 6.40 7.22 -14.70
N ASP A 581 6.37 7.30 -16.03
CA ASP A 581 7.55 7.01 -16.87
C ASP A 581 8.68 8.01 -16.59
N ALA A 582 8.33 9.30 -16.39
CA ALA A 582 9.31 10.34 -16.06
C ALA A 582 10.01 10.08 -14.73
N LEU A 583 9.22 9.82 -13.69
CA LEU A 583 9.74 9.53 -12.36
C LEU A 583 10.53 8.22 -12.33
N MET A 584 10.09 7.21 -13.09
CA MET A 584 10.79 5.93 -13.19
C MET A 584 12.13 6.06 -13.93
N ALA A 585 12.18 6.83 -15.02
CA ALA A 585 13.43 7.10 -15.74
C ALA A 585 14.46 7.80 -14.83
N ARG A 586 14.03 8.75 -13.99
CA ARG A 586 14.90 9.39 -12.99
C ARG A 586 15.42 8.38 -11.97
N LEU A 587 14.54 7.51 -11.45
CA LEU A 587 14.95 6.45 -10.52
C LEU A 587 15.94 5.45 -11.15
N ASP A 588 15.73 5.04 -12.40
CA ASP A 588 16.61 4.11 -13.13
C ASP A 588 18.03 4.67 -13.30
N ARG A 589 18.17 5.98 -13.50
CA ARG A 589 19.48 6.66 -13.60
C ARG A 589 20.31 6.62 -12.30
N LEU A 590 19.67 6.32 -11.16
CA LEU A 590 20.31 6.34 -9.84
C LEU A 590 20.90 4.99 -9.41
N GLY A 591 20.83 3.95 -10.25
CA GLY A 591 21.46 2.66 -9.99
C GLY A 591 21.08 2.07 -8.63
N VAL A 592 22.08 1.88 -7.74
CA VAL A 592 21.87 1.31 -6.38
C VAL A 592 20.93 2.16 -5.53
N ALA A 593 20.90 3.48 -5.71
CA ALA A 593 20.02 4.37 -4.97
C ALA A 593 18.53 4.19 -5.31
N LYS A 594 18.20 3.59 -6.48
CA LYS A 594 16.83 3.16 -6.79
C LYS A 594 16.31 2.15 -5.77
N ALA A 595 17.11 1.14 -5.42
CA ALA A 595 16.71 0.11 -4.46
C ALA A 595 16.46 0.72 -3.07
N VAL A 596 17.26 1.70 -2.67
CA VAL A 596 17.07 2.45 -1.41
C VAL A 596 15.77 3.27 -1.46
N ALA A 597 15.47 3.94 -2.57
CA ALA A 597 14.21 4.65 -2.75
C ALA A 597 13.00 3.71 -2.72
N GLN A 598 13.08 2.53 -3.34
CA GLN A 598 12.02 1.52 -3.31
C GLN A 598 11.78 0.96 -1.89
N LEU A 599 12.86 0.69 -1.14
CA LEU A 599 12.75 0.28 0.26
C LEU A 599 12.15 1.39 1.13
N GLY A 600 12.65 2.63 0.99
CA GLY A 600 12.11 3.80 1.66
C GLY A 600 10.62 4.02 1.34
N ALA A 601 10.21 3.81 0.10
CA ALA A 601 8.82 3.92 -0.32
C ALA A 601 7.90 2.88 0.35
N THR A 602 8.46 1.73 0.74
CA THR A 602 7.77 0.69 1.51
C THR A 602 7.64 1.05 3.00
N LEU A 603 8.60 1.81 3.55
CA LEU A 603 8.54 2.35 4.92
C LEU A 603 7.51 3.49 5.05
N GLY A 604 7.41 4.32 4.01
CA GLY A 604 6.40 5.36 3.92
C GLY A 604 6.92 6.67 3.31
N ARG A 605 6.12 7.73 3.40
CA ARG A 605 6.49 9.05 2.84
C ARG A 605 7.65 9.71 3.58
N GLU A 606 7.71 9.49 4.89
CA GLU A 606 8.75 9.96 5.79
C GLU A 606 9.27 8.76 6.58
N PHE A 607 10.59 8.63 6.70
CA PHE A 607 11.22 7.50 7.39
C PHE A 607 12.53 7.95 8.06
N SER A 608 12.88 7.31 9.18
CA SER A 608 14.14 7.56 9.87
C SER A 608 15.28 6.77 9.22
N TYR A 609 16.51 7.30 9.29
CA TYR A 609 17.70 6.57 8.88
C TYR A 609 17.90 5.30 9.68
N GLU A 610 17.63 5.33 10.99
CA GLU A 610 17.76 4.17 11.87
C GLU A 610 16.91 2.97 11.41
N LEU A 611 15.63 3.21 11.08
CA LEU A 611 14.74 2.16 10.60
C LEU A 611 15.17 1.67 9.22
N LEU A 612 15.51 2.58 8.31
CA LEU A 612 15.98 2.21 6.98
C LEU A 612 17.27 1.39 7.05
N GLN A 613 18.23 1.79 7.89
CA GLN A 613 19.48 1.08 8.11
C GLN A 613 19.26 -0.31 8.70
N ALA A 614 18.30 -0.46 9.62
CA ALA A 614 18.01 -1.75 10.24
C ALA A 614 17.38 -2.76 9.26
N VAL A 615 16.66 -2.29 8.24
CA VAL A 615 16.01 -3.13 7.22
C VAL A 615 16.87 -3.31 5.96
N SER A 616 17.74 -2.34 5.67
CA SER A 616 18.56 -2.29 4.46
C SER A 616 19.54 -3.47 4.40
N PRO A 617 19.64 -4.17 3.24
CA PRO A 617 20.63 -5.24 3.05
C PRO A 617 22.03 -4.73 2.69
N ILE A 618 22.19 -3.43 2.38
CA ILE A 618 23.48 -2.82 2.04
C ILE A 618 24.15 -2.19 3.27
N ASP A 619 25.48 -2.07 3.24
CA ASP A 619 26.26 -1.51 4.33
C ASP A 619 25.95 -0.02 4.58
N ALA A 620 26.27 0.46 5.78
CA ALA A 620 25.94 1.82 6.22
C ALA A 620 26.58 2.92 5.34
N SER A 621 27.78 2.69 4.81
CA SER A 621 28.48 3.67 3.97
C SER A 621 27.82 3.77 2.59
N ALA A 622 27.53 2.63 1.97
CA ALA A 622 26.80 2.57 0.70
C ALA A 622 25.39 3.15 0.83
N LEU A 623 24.70 2.89 1.95
CA LEU A 623 23.38 3.45 2.23
C LEU A 623 23.41 4.98 2.32
N GLN A 624 24.38 5.55 3.03
CA GLN A 624 24.55 6.99 3.13
C GLN A 624 24.85 7.64 1.76
N GLN A 625 25.71 7.01 0.96
CA GLN A 625 26.00 7.48 -0.40
C GLN A 625 24.75 7.46 -1.28
N ALA A 626 23.98 6.38 -1.24
CA ALA A 626 22.73 6.27 -1.98
C ALA A 626 21.68 7.30 -1.53
N LEU A 627 21.56 7.55 -0.22
CA LEU A 627 20.68 8.58 0.31
C LEU A 627 21.13 9.98 -0.11
N GLN A 628 22.44 10.25 -0.12
CA GLN A 628 22.96 11.52 -0.61
C GLN A 628 22.66 11.70 -2.10
N GLN A 629 22.82 10.66 -2.92
CA GLN A 629 22.43 10.69 -4.34
C GLN A 629 20.94 11.00 -4.52
N LEU A 630 20.06 10.43 -3.69
CA LEU A 630 18.62 10.72 -3.73
C LEU A 630 18.28 12.15 -3.31
N VAL A 631 19.04 12.73 -2.38
CA VAL A 631 18.91 14.14 -1.96
C VAL A 631 19.43 15.07 -3.05
N ASP A 632 20.59 14.77 -3.64
CA ASP A 632 21.20 15.54 -4.72
C ASP A 632 20.34 15.51 -5.99
N ALA A 633 19.69 14.37 -6.27
CA ALA A 633 18.69 14.22 -7.33
C ALA A 633 17.33 14.87 -6.98
N GLU A 634 17.22 15.57 -5.86
CA GLU A 634 16.01 16.21 -5.34
C GLU A 634 14.79 15.28 -5.16
N LEU A 635 14.99 13.96 -5.00
CA LEU A 635 13.90 13.02 -4.78
C LEU A 635 13.51 12.94 -3.29
N LEU A 636 14.48 13.17 -2.40
CA LEU A 636 14.30 13.21 -0.95
C LEU A 636 14.72 14.56 -0.37
N TYR A 637 14.01 15.00 0.68
CA TYR A 637 14.51 16.00 1.62
C TYR A 637 15.15 15.32 2.82
N GLN A 638 16.31 15.82 3.23
CA GLN A 638 16.96 15.45 4.47
C GLN A 638 16.63 16.45 5.58
N ARG A 639 16.24 15.96 6.76
CA ARG A 639 16.01 16.77 7.95
C ARG A 639 16.81 16.23 9.13
N GLY A 640 17.67 17.08 9.69
CA GLY A 640 18.58 16.70 10.77
C GLY A 640 19.88 16.08 10.25
N MET A 641 20.67 15.55 11.19
CA MET A 641 21.95 14.88 10.91
C MET A 641 21.93 13.45 11.47
N PRO A 642 22.58 12.47 10.80
CA PRO A 642 22.69 11.12 11.34
C PRO A 642 23.27 11.11 12.77
N PRO A 643 22.80 10.24 13.68
CA PRO A 643 21.82 9.16 13.45
C PRO A 643 20.35 9.63 13.52
N GLN A 644 20.06 10.85 14.01
CA GLN A 644 18.70 11.38 14.16
C GLN A 644 18.17 12.08 12.89
N VAL A 645 18.55 11.56 11.72
CA VAL A 645 18.11 12.12 10.44
C VAL A 645 16.83 11.44 9.96
N THR A 646 15.91 12.24 9.44
CA THR A 646 14.70 11.79 8.76
C THR A 646 14.77 12.18 7.29
N TYR A 647 14.29 11.28 6.44
CA TYR A 647 14.16 11.51 5.01
C TYR A 647 12.68 11.59 4.65
N LEU A 648 12.34 12.52 3.77
CA LEU A 648 10.98 12.78 3.33
C LEU A 648 10.96 12.79 1.80
N PHE A 649 10.09 12.01 1.18
CA PHE A 649 9.86 12.13 -0.26
C PHE A 649 9.32 13.52 -0.59
N LYS A 650 10.02 14.22 -1.50
CA LYS A 650 9.64 15.57 -1.95
C LYS A 650 8.19 15.58 -2.46
N HIS A 651 7.78 14.50 -3.14
CA HIS A 651 6.42 14.31 -3.64
C HIS A 651 5.90 12.90 -3.37
N ALA A 652 4.62 12.79 -2.98
CA ALA A 652 3.96 11.49 -2.77
C ALA A 652 3.96 10.60 -4.02
N LEU A 653 3.89 11.20 -5.22
CA LEU A 653 3.95 10.47 -6.48
C LEU A 653 5.32 9.83 -6.76
N ILE A 654 6.42 10.38 -6.22
CA ILE A 654 7.74 9.74 -6.28
C ILE A 654 7.72 8.46 -5.44
N GLN A 655 7.22 8.55 -4.21
CA GLN A 655 7.03 7.39 -3.34
C GLN A 655 6.16 6.33 -4.04
N ASP A 656 5.00 6.73 -4.58
CA ASP A 656 4.08 5.83 -5.27
C ASP A 656 4.76 5.15 -6.47
N THR A 657 5.54 5.89 -7.26
CA THR A 657 6.25 5.34 -8.43
C THR A 657 7.33 4.35 -8.00
N ALA A 658 8.14 4.70 -7.00
CA ALA A 658 9.15 3.80 -6.45
C ALA A 658 8.50 2.52 -5.89
N TYR A 659 7.44 2.64 -5.10
CA TYR A 659 6.70 1.50 -4.56
C TYR A 659 6.06 0.65 -5.67
N GLN A 660 5.43 1.28 -6.67
CA GLN A 660 4.74 0.59 -7.77
C GLN A 660 5.69 -0.10 -8.74
N SER A 661 6.97 0.32 -8.79
CA SER A 661 8.00 -0.33 -9.60
C SER A 661 8.47 -1.68 -9.06
N LEU A 662 8.21 -1.98 -7.77
CA LEU A 662 8.60 -3.25 -7.16
C LEU A 662 7.73 -4.41 -7.66
N LEU A 663 8.34 -5.59 -7.88
CA LEU A 663 7.60 -6.85 -8.03
C LEU A 663 6.80 -7.17 -6.77
N LYS A 664 5.69 -7.91 -6.92
CA LYS A 664 4.87 -8.37 -5.79
C LYS A 664 5.69 -9.16 -4.77
N SER A 665 6.57 -10.06 -5.22
CA SER A 665 7.46 -10.85 -4.36
C SER A 665 8.42 -9.96 -3.56
N THR A 666 9.07 -9.00 -4.21
CA THR A 666 9.99 -8.06 -3.55
C THR A 666 9.27 -7.16 -2.55
N ARG A 667 8.06 -6.66 -2.88
CA ARG A 667 7.23 -5.93 -1.91
C ARG A 667 6.93 -6.78 -0.69
N GLN A 668 6.49 -8.02 -0.90
CA GLN A 668 6.18 -8.94 0.19
C GLN A 668 7.41 -9.18 1.08
N GLN A 669 8.59 -9.34 0.47
CA GLN A 669 9.85 -9.50 1.19
C GLN A 669 10.19 -8.26 2.02
N TYR A 670 10.12 -7.06 1.44
CA TYR A 670 10.39 -5.83 2.18
C TYR A 670 9.40 -5.63 3.32
N HIS A 671 8.10 -5.80 3.07
CA HIS A 671 7.10 -5.74 4.14
C HIS A 671 7.36 -6.77 5.24
N SER A 672 7.78 -8.00 4.90
CA SER A 672 8.16 -9.02 5.89
C SER A 672 9.37 -8.57 6.74
N GLN A 673 10.41 -8.06 6.09
CA GLN A 673 11.64 -7.60 6.77
C GLN A 673 11.35 -6.40 7.67
N ILE A 674 10.56 -5.43 7.20
CA ILE A 674 10.16 -4.27 8.00
C ILE A 674 9.37 -4.72 9.23
N ALA A 675 8.40 -5.63 9.07
CA ALA A 675 7.61 -6.11 10.19
C ALA A 675 8.46 -6.80 11.25
N GLN A 676 9.42 -7.65 10.84
CA GLN A 676 10.36 -8.33 11.74
C GLN A 676 11.26 -7.33 12.49
N VAL A 677 11.82 -6.35 11.79
CA VAL A 677 12.68 -5.34 12.41
C VAL A 677 11.89 -4.49 13.40
N LEU A 678 10.67 -4.06 13.05
CA LEU A 678 9.80 -3.32 13.96
C LEU A 678 9.44 -4.16 15.21
N GLU A 679 9.20 -5.45 15.02
CA GLU A 679 8.88 -6.37 16.12
C GLU A 679 10.07 -6.60 17.08
N GLU A 680 11.28 -6.71 16.56
CA GLU A 680 12.48 -7.08 17.31
C GLU A 680 13.21 -5.88 17.94
N ARG A 681 13.32 -4.76 17.22
CA ARG A 681 14.20 -3.64 17.59
C ARG A 681 13.46 -2.38 18.04
N PHE A 682 12.17 -2.26 17.73
CA PHE A 682 11.37 -1.06 18.01
C PHE A 682 10.19 -1.39 18.95
N SER A 683 10.49 -1.81 20.17
CA SER A 683 9.48 -2.21 21.18
C SER A 683 8.43 -1.14 21.45
N ASP A 684 8.84 0.14 21.50
CA ASP A 684 7.93 1.27 21.68
C ASP A 684 6.90 1.34 20.54
N THR A 685 7.34 1.18 19.29
CA THR A 685 6.45 1.17 18.12
C THR A 685 5.52 -0.05 18.14
N LYS A 686 6.04 -1.24 18.47
CA LYS A 686 5.24 -2.48 18.61
C LYS A 686 4.12 -2.34 19.64
N GLU A 687 4.38 -1.66 20.75
CA GLU A 687 3.37 -1.44 21.79
C GLU A 687 2.44 -0.26 21.47
N THR A 688 2.95 0.79 20.84
CA THR A 688 2.18 2.02 20.61
C THR A 688 1.38 2.06 19.31
N GLN A 689 1.86 1.37 18.27
CA GLN A 689 1.33 1.35 16.91
C GLN A 689 1.25 -0.09 16.34
N PRO A 690 0.54 -1.03 17.00
CA PRO A 690 0.39 -2.41 16.52
C PRO A 690 -0.21 -2.51 15.11
N GLU A 691 -1.00 -1.53 14.68
CA GLU A 691 -1.57 -1.43 13.34
C GLU A 691 -0.53 -1.31 12.23
N LEU A 692 0.64 -0.72 12.52
CA LEU A 692 1.74 -0.61 11.56
C LEU A 692 2.34 -2.00 11.28
N LEU A 693 2.62 -2.77 12.33
CA LEU A 693 3.08 -4.16 12.19
C LEU A 693 2.02 -5.00 11.48
N ALA A 694 0.75 -4.84 11.85
CA ALA A 694 -0.35 -5.56 11.21
C ALA A 694 -0.43 -5.28 9.70
N HIS A 695 -0.25 -4.01 9.30
CA HIS A 695 -0.18 -3.62 7.90
C HIS A 695 1.00 -4.28 7.17
N HIS A 696 2.21 -4.20 7.71
CA HIS A 696 3.37 -4.82 7.06
C HIS A 696 3.25 -6.35 6.97
N TYR A 697 2.78 -7.05 8.02
CA TYR A 697 2.51 -8.50 7.89
C TYR A 697 1.41 -8.82 6.86
N THR A 698 0.39 -7.97 6.76
CA THR A 698 -0.69 -8.13 5.77
C THR A 698 -0.14 -8.02 4.34
N GLU A 699 0.59 -6.94 4.05
CA GLU A 699 1.19 -6.72 2.73
C GLU A 699 2.29 -7.74 2.41
N ALA A 700 2.94 -8.32 3.43
CA ALA A 700 3.86 -9.44 3.28
C ALA A 700 3.18 -10.77 2.91
N GLY A 701 1.85 -10.85 2.99
CA GLY A 701 1.10 -12.11 2.86
C GLY A 701 1.24 -13.04 4.07
N LEU A 702 1.78 -12.54 5.18
CA LEU A 702 2.00 -13.27 6.43
C LEU A 702 0.76 -13.17 7.33
N ILE A 703 -0.35 -13.75 6.84
CA ILE A 703 -1.70 -13.63 7.43
C ILE A 703 -1.73 -14.01 8.92
N LYS A 704 -1.11 -15.13 9.29
CA LYS A 704 -1.13 -15.64 10.66
C LYS A 704 -0.45 -14.68 11.65
N GLN A 705 0.62 -14.00 11.21
CA GLN A 705 1.29 -12.98 12.01
C GLN A 705 0.49 -11.67 12.06
N ALA A 706 -0.21 -11.29 10.99
CA ALA A 706 -0.98 -10.05 10.93
C ALA A 706 -2.19 -10.02 11.88
N ILE A 707 -2.93 -11.14 12.00
CA ILE A 707 -4.19 -11.21 12.75
C ILE A 707 -4.05 -10.77 14.22
N PRO A 708 -3.08 -11.27 15.02
CA PRO A 708 -2.88 -10.82 16.39
C PRO A 708 -2.64 -9.32 16.52
N TYR A 709 -1.90 -8.73 15.58
CA TYR A 709 -1.60 -7.30 15.59
C TYR A 709 -2.81 -6.45 15.20
N TRP A 710 -3.64 -6.88 14.24
CA TRP A 710 -4.93 -6.22 13.97
C TRP A 710 -5.89 -6.28 15.15
N HIS A 711 -5.93 -7.41 15.85
CA HIS A 711 -6.72 -7.55 17.07
C HIS A 711 -6.22 -6.61 18.18
N LYS A 712 -4.91 -6.58 18.43
CA LYS A 712 -4.29 -5.69 19.42
C LYS A 712 -4.55 -4.21 19.09
N ALA A 713 -4.46 -3.82 17.82
CA ALA A 713 -4.80 -2.46 17.37
C ALA A 713 -6.28 -2.12 17.64
N GLY A 714 -7.19 -3.04 17.33
CA GLY A 714 -8.61 -2.89 17.63
C GLY A 714 -8.91 -2.73 19.12
N GLN A 715 -8.29 -3.56 19.96
CA GLN A 715 -8.44 -3.50 21.42
C GLN A 715 -7.93 -2.17 21.98
N ARG A 716 -6.72 -1.75 21.58
CA ARG A 716 -6.10 -0.50 22.03
C ARG A 716 -6.90 0.73 21.62
N ALA A 717 -7.46 0.73 20.41
CA ALA A 717 -8.37 1.78 19.97
C ALA A 717 -9.65 1.82 20.82
N ALA A 718 -10.26 0.66 21.08
CA ALA A 718 -11.45 0.56 21.92
C ALA A 718 -11.22 0.97 23.39
N GLU A 719 -10.04 0.65 23.96
CA GLU A 719 -9.63 1.09 25.31
C GLU A 719 -9.57 2.62 25.43
N ARG A 720 -9.32 3.32 24.32
CA ARG A 720 -9.29 4.78 24.22
C ARG A 720 -10.64 5.39 23.76
N SER A 721 -11.69 4.57 23.68
CA SER A 721 -13.00 4.95 23.12
C SER A 721 -12.94 5.45 21.66
N ALA A 722 -11.88 5.09 20.92
CA ALA A 722 -11.72 5.32 19.49
C ALA A 722 -12.38 4.17 18.72
N TYR A 723 -13.71 4.05 18.86
CA TYR A 723 -14.44 2.87 18.38
C TYR A 723 -14.55 2.79 16.85
N VAL A 724 -14.49 3.91 16.11
CA VAL A 724 -14.50 3.90 14.64
C VAL A 724 -13.21 3.30 14.10
N GLU A 725 -12.07 3.70 14.67
CA GLU A 725 -10.75 3.14 14.43
C GLU A 725 -10.71 1.64 14.79
N ALA A 726 -11.26 1.28 15.96
CA ALA A 726 -11.36 -0.10 16.40
C ALA A 726 -12.12 -0.97 15.38
N VAL A 727 -13.28 -0.50 14.90
CA VAL A 727 -14.04 -1.16 13.82
C VAL A 727 -13.17 -1.32 12.57
N GLY A 728 -12.43 -0.29 12.17
CA GLY A 728 -11.53 -0.33 11.02
C GLY A 728 -10.43 -1.39 11.14
N HIS A 729 -9.75 -1.47 12.28
CA HIS A 729 -8.70 -2.47 12.53
C HIS A 729 -9.24 -3.89 12.59
N LEU A 730 -10.34 -4.10 13.32
CA LEU A 730 -10.92 -5.43 13.50
C LEU A 730 -11.50 -5.96 12.20
N THR A 731 -12.09 -5.10 11.37
CA THR A 731 -12.56 -5.48 10.02
C THR A 731 -11.41 -5.92 9.13
N LYS A 732 -10.28 -5.17 9.12
CA LYS A 732 -9.07 -5.58 8.38
C LYS A 732 -8.56 -6.95 8.84
N GLY A 733 -8.51 -7.20 10.15
CA GLY A 733 -8.12 -8.51 10.69
C GLY A 733 -9.07 -9.64 10.30
N LEU A 734 -10.39 -9.40 10.33
CA LEU A 734 -11.41 -10.37 9.92
C LEU A 734 -11.39 -10.66 8.43
N ASP A 735 -11.08 -9.68 7.58
CA ASP A 735 -10.96 -9.86 6.13
C ASP A 735 -9.85 -10.88 5.77
N LEU A 736 -8.81 -11.01 6.60
CA LEU A 736 -7.74 -11.99 6.38
C LEU A 736 -8.20 -13.45 6.53
N PHE A 737 -9.25 -13.71 7.30
CA PHE A 737 -9.80 -15.06 7.45
C PHE A 737 -10.45 -15.58 6.17
N LYS A 738 -10.83 -14.70 5.23
CA LYS A 738 -11.34 -15.11 3.90
C LYS A 738 -10.34 -15.96 3.11
N ALA A 739 -9.05 -15.81 3.39
CA ALA A 739 -7.98 -16.56 2.73
C ALA A 739 -7.49 -17.78 3.54
N LEU A 740 -8.02 -18.00 4.75
CA LEU A 740 -7.67 -19.14 5.60
C LEU A 740 -8.70 -20.27 5.47
N PRO A 741 -8.28 -21.54 5.60
CA PRO A 741 -9.21 -22.66 5.69
C PRO A 741 -10.04 -22.57 6.98
N ASP A 742 -11.31 -22.98 6.92
CA ASP A 742 -12.21 -23.05 8.09
C ASP A 742 -11.80 -24.25 8.96
N THR A 743 -10.89 -24.01 9.90
CA THR A 743 -10.41 -25.00 10.89
C THR A 743 -10.70 -24.54 12.31
N PRO A 744 -10.74 -25.46 13.31
CA PRO A 744 -10.93 -25.08 14.71
C PRO A 744 -9.92 -24.04 15.22
N GLU A 745 -8.66 -24.11 14.76
CA GLU A 745 -7.63 -23.13 15.12
C GLU A 745 -7.94 -21.74 14.53
N SER A 746 -8.44 -21.69 13.29
CA SER A 746 -8.89 -20.43 12.69
C SER A 746 -10.11 -19.86 13.42
N ALA A 747 -11.06 -20.72 13.83
CA ALA A 747 -12.24 -20.32 14.59
C ALA A 747 -11.89 -19.74 15.96
N GLU A 748 -10.90 -20.33 16.64
CA GLU A 748 -10.38 -19.86 17.92
C GLU A 748 -9.74 -18.47 17.80
N GLN A 749 -9.05 -18.19 16.69
CA GLN A 749 -8.47 -16.88 16.41
C GLN A 749 -9.49 -15.85 15.92
N GLU A 750 -10.52 -16.25 15.16
CA GLU A 750 -11.54 -15.36 14.60
C GLU A 750 -12.48 -14.84 15.70
N LEU A 751 -12.87 -15.70 16.65
CA LEU A 751 -13.88 -15.39 17.67
C LEU A 751 -13.55 -14.14 18.52
N PRO A 752 -12.33 -13.94 19.05
CA PRO A 752 -11.97 -12.71 19.76
C PRO A 752 -12.16 -11.44 18.93
N LEU A 753 -11.82 -11.46 17.63
CA LEU A 753 -12.01 -10.30 16.75
C LEU A 753 -13.50 -10.01 16.53
N GLN A 754 -14.32 -11.05 16.33
CA GLN A 754 -15.79 -10.88 16.20
C GLN A 754 -16.40 -10.26 17.48
N LEU A 755 -15.97 -10.72 18.66
CA LEU A 755 -16.45 -10.17 19.93
C LEU A 755 -16.03 -8.71 20.13
N ALA A 756 -14.77 -8.37 19.83
CA ALA A 756 -14.28 -7.00 19.90
C ALA A 756 -15.00 -6.09 18.89
N LEU A 757 -15.26 -6.59 17.68
CA LEU A 757 -15.97 -5.83 16.64
C LEU A 757 -17.41 -5.58 17.05
N SER A 758 -18.07 -6.58 17.63
CA SER A 758 -19.45 -6.46 18.13
C SER A 758 -19.59 -5.32 19.13
N ASN A 759 -18.68 -5.24 20.10
CA ASN A 759 -18.69 -4.18 21.11
C ASN A 759 -18.47 -2.80 20.49
N SER A 760 -17.54 -2.69 19.53
CA SER A 760 -17.23 -1.43 18.85
C SER A 760 -18.37 -0.96 17.93
N LEU A 761 -19.06 -1.90 17.27
CA LEU A 761 -20.25 -1.62 16.46
C LEU A 761 -21.43 -1.19 17.33
N MET A 762 -21.66 -1.83 18.48
CA MET A 762 -22.71 -1.39 19.41
C MET A 762 -22.46 0.03 19.91
N ALA A 763 -21.21 0.39 20.20
CA ALA A 763 -20.84 1.73 20.65
C ALA A 763 -21.03 2.81 19.56
N THR A 764 -20.80 2.47 18.28
CA THR A 764 -20.82 3.44 17.16
C THR A 764 -22.15 3.49 16.42
N LYS A 765 -22.87 2.38 16.30
CA LYS A 765 -24.14 2.25 15.54
C LYS A 765 -25.35 1.94 16.41
N GLY A 766 -25.14 1.63 17.69
CA GLY A 766 -26.19 1.24 18.63
C GLY A 766 -26.44 -0.27 18.70
N TYR A 767 -27.13 -0.69 19.76
CA TYR A 767 -27.38 -2.11 20.09
C TYR A 767 -28.21 -2.87 19.06
N ALA A 768 -29.02 -2.19 18.26
CA ALA A 768 -29.98 -2.77 17.32
C ALA A 768 -29.53 -2.71 15.86
N ALA A 769 -28.28 -2.33 15.59
CA ALA A 769 -27.74 -2.23 14.23
C ALA A 769 -27.61 -3.62 13.58
N PRO A 770 -28.06 -3.84 12.32
CA PRO A 770 -28.00 -5.15 11.66
C PRO A 770 -26.60 -5.77 11.62
N GLU A 771 -25.55 -4.95 11.56
CA GLU A 771 -24.17 -5.41 11.57
C GLU A 771 -23.79 -6.09 12.90
N VAL A 772 -24.40 -5.69 14.02
CA VAL A 772 -24.18 -6.31 15.34
C VAL A 772 -24.73 -7.75 15.33
N GLU A 773 -25.91 -7.98 14.77
CA GLU A 773 -26.48 -9.33 14.63
C GLU A 773 -25.61 -10.22 13.74
N LYS A 774 -25.11 -9.68 12.63
CA LYS A 774 -24.24 -10.42 11.71
C LYS A 774 -22.97 -10.92 12.39
N VAL A 775 -22.30 -10.04 13.14
CA VAL A 775 -21.03 -10.34 13.81
C VAL A 775 -21.24 -11.32 14.98
N TYR A 776 -22.28 -11.12 15.81
CA TYR A 776 -22.61 -12.08 16.85
C TYR A 776 -23.14 -13.42 16.31
N GLY A 777 -23.86 -13.41 15.20
CA GLY A 777 -24.31 -14.62 14.51
C GLY A 777 -23.12 -15.48 14.07
N ARG A 778 -22.12 -14.87 13.44
CA ARG A 778 -20.85 -15.54 13.13
C ARG A 778 -20.14 -16.03 14.39
N ALA A 779 -20.06 -15.22 15.44
CA ALA A 779 -19.46 -15.64 16.71
C ALA A 779 -20.18 -16.87 17.34
N LEU A 780 -21.50 -16.95 17.19
CA LEU A 780 -22.30 -18.09 17.65
C LEU A 780 -22.01 -19.36 16.85
N GLU A 781 -21.87 -19.25 15.53
CA GLU A 781 -21.45 -20.36 14.67
C GLU A 781 -20.07 -20.88 15.07
N LEU A 782 -19.10 -19.99 15.26
CA LEU A 782 -17.74 -20.34 15.70
C LEU A 782 -17.75 -21.05 17.06
N CYS A 783 -18.52 -20.56 18.02
CA CYS A 783 -18.67 -21.22 19.32
C CYS A 783 -19.29 -22.63 19.21
N ARG A 784 -20.23 -22.84 18.30
CA ARG A 784 -20.82 -24.17 18.07
C ARG A 784 -19.81 -25.12 17.43
N GLN A 785 -19.02 -24.64 16.45
CA GLN A 785 -17.96 -25.42 15.82
C GLN A 785 -16.89 -25.87 16.85
N MET A 786 -16.58 -25.02 17.83
CA MET A 786 -15.60 -25.31 18.90
C MET A 786 -16.15 -26.11 20.08
N GLY A 787 -17.41 -26.53 20.07
CA GLY A 787 -18.00 -27.33 21.16
C GLY A 787 -18.34 -26.53 22.42
N GLU A 788 -19.00 -25.38 22.26
CA GLU A 788 -19.51 -24.53 23.37
C GLU A 788 -18.41 -23.99 24.31
N PRO A 789 -17.42 -23.22 23.80
CA PRO A 789 -16.37 -22.65 24.63
C PRO A 789 -16.95 -21.63 25.63
N PRO A 790 -16.22 -21.28 26.70
CA PRO A 790 -16.70 -20.34 27.73
C PRO A 790 -17.19 -18.99 27.21
N GLN A 791 -16.72 -18.55 26.04
CA GLN A 791 -17.08 -17.32 25.33
C GLN A 791 -18.50 -17.35 24.78
N LEU A 792 -19.10 -18.53 24.56
CA LEU A 792 -20.48 -18.69 24.10
C LEU A 792 -21.46 -17.90 24.96
N PHE A 793 -21.23 -17.87 26.29
CA PHE A 793 -22.05 -17.08 27.20
C PHE A 793 -22.07 -15.59 26.82
N SER A 794 -20.92 -15.01 26.53
CA SER A 794 -20.81 -13.59 26.13
C SER A 794 -21.49 -13.33 24.80
N VAL A 795 -21.40 -14.27 23.85
CA VAL A 795 -22.10 -14.19 22.55
C VAL A 795 -23.61 -14.17 22.76
N LEU A 796 -24.14 -15.09 23.57
CA LEU A 796 -25.58 -15.18 23.85
C LEU A 796 -26.10 -13.94 24.58
N VAL A 797 -25.34 -13.40 25.52
CA VAL A 797 -25.67 -12.12 26.20
C VAL A 797 -25.67 -10.95 25.21
N GLY A 798 -24.74 -10.91 24.26
CA GLY A 798 -24.70 -9.92 23.19
C GLY A 798 -25.94 -9.97 22.29
N LEU A 799 -26.28 -11.17 21.79
CA LEU A 799 -27.50 -11.39 21.00
C LEU A 799 -28.77 -11.08 21.79
N TRP A 800 -28.81 -11.43 23.08
CA TRP A 800 -29.94 -11.11 23.95
C TRP A 800 -30.19 -9.59 23.99
N ARG A 801 -29.13 -8.78 24.14
CA ARG A 801 -29.24 -7.30 24.13
C ARG A 801 -29.69 -6.76 22.78
N PHE A 802 -29.17 -7.33 21.70
CA PHE A 802 -29.58 -6.97 20.35
C PHE A 802 -31.09 -7.19 20.16
N TYR A 803 -31.59 -8.40 20.42
CA TYR A 803 -33.00 -8.73 20.23
C TYR A 803 -33.92 -8.02 21.23
N LEU A 804 -33.46 -7.79 22.47
CA LEU A 804 -34.19 -6.96 23.43
C LEU A 804 -34.37 -5.53 22.90
N SER A 805 -33.31 -4.93 22.33
CA SER A 805 -33.35 -3.57 21.78
C SER A 805 -34.20 -3.47 20.51
N ARG A 806 -34.36 -4.57 19.77
CA ARG A 806 -35.25 -4.71 18.61
C ARG A 806 -36.71 -4.99 18.97
N ALA A 807 -37.03 -5.10 20.26
CA ALA A 807 -38.34 -5.54 20.78
C ALA A 807 -38.74 -6.97 20.34
N GLU A 808 -37.77 -7.82 20.03
CA GLU A 808 -37.97 -9.25 19.74
C GLU A 808 -37.91 -10.07 21.04
N HIS A 809 -38.80 -9.77 21.97
CA HIS A 809 -38.77 -10.24 23.36
C HIS A 809 -38.79 -11.78 23.51
N GLY A 810 -39.44 -12.49 22.58
CA GLY A 810 -39.46 -13.96 22.58
C GLY A 810 -38.05 -14.56 22.38
N LYS A 811 -37.31 -14.07 21.37
CA LYS A 811 -35.92 -14.48 21.12
C LYS A 811 -35.01 -14.09 22.28
N ALA A 812 -35.19 -12.90 22.84
CA ALA A 812 -34.44 -12.45 24.01
C ALA A 812 -34.65 -13.41 25.21
N LEU A 813 -35.89 -13.81 25.48
CA LEU A 813 -36.21 -14.76 26.56
C LEU A 813 -35.58 -16.14 26.31
N GLU A 814 -35.63 -16.66 25.08
CA GLU A 814 -34.99 -17.92 24.71
C GLU A 814 -33.47 -17.88 24.93
N LEU A 815 -32.81 -16.81 24.52
CA LEU A 815 -31.38 -16.61 24.75
C LEU A 815 -31.05 -16.51 26.25
N GLY A 816 -31.88 -15.81 27.03
CA GLY A 816 -31.75 -15.77 28.49
C GLY A 816 -31.83 -17.16 29.14
N LYS A 817 -32.73 -18.02 28.66
CA LYS A 817 -32.84 -19.43 29.12
C LYS A 817 -31.61 -20.25 28.73
N GLN A 818 -31.07 -20.06 27.53
CA GLN A 818 -29.83 -20.72 27.10
C GLN A 818 -28.63 -20.27 27.96
N CYS A 819 -28.51 -18.97 28.26
CA CYS A 819 -27.52 -18.44 29.19
C CYS A 819 -27.62 -19.12 30.56
N LEU A 820 -28.84 -19.27 31.10
CA LEU A 820 -29.07 -19.91 32.39
C LEU A 820 -28.61 -21.37 32.39
N SER A 821 -28.97 -22.14 31.36
CA SER A 821 -28.53 -23.54 31.21
C SER A 821 -27.01 -23.65 31.18
N LEU A 822 -26.34 -22.78 30.41
CA LEU A 822 -24.88 -22.76 30.32
C LEU A 822 -24.24 -22.34 31.66
N ALA A 823 -24.77 -21.32 32.32
CA ALA A 823 -24.27 -20.86 33.61
C ALA A 823 -24.39 -21.93 34.72
N GLN A 824 -25.48 -22.71 34.71
CA GLN A 824 -25.67 -23.85 35.61
C GLN A 824 -24.65 -24.96 35.34
N LYS A 825 -24.44 -25.35 34.08
CA LYS A 825 -23.42 -26.34 33.70
C LYS A 825 -22.02 -25.93 34.17
N MET A 826 -21.71 -24.64 34.11
CA MET A 826 -20.41 -24.10 34.49
C MET A 826 -20.25 -23.81 35.98
N ASN A 827 -21.32 -23.95 36.78
CA ASN A 827 -21.37 -23.60 38.21
C ASN A 827 -20.76 -22.23 38.53
N ASN A 828 -21.08 -21.21 37.70
CA ASN A 828 -20.50 -19.88 37.81
C ASN A 828 -21.53 -18.85 38.29
N SER A 829 -21.39 -18.38 39.54
CA SER A 829 -22.35 -17.46 40.17
C SER A 829 -22.53 -16.13 39.43
N VAL A 830 -21.46 -15.60 38.82
CA VAL A 830 -21.52 -14.37 38.02
C VAL A 830 -22.37 -14.55 36.76
N ARG A 831 -22.21 -15.69 36.09
CA ARG A 831 -23.00 -16.02 34.89
C ARG A 831 -24.44 -16.36 35.24
N LEU A 832 -24.68 -16.99 36.38
CA LEU A 832 -26.03 -17.25 36.89
C LEU A 832 -26.77 -15.93 37.12
N LEU A 833 -26.13 -14.97 37.79
CA LEU A 833 -26.67 -13.62 37.99
C LEU A 833 -27.07 -12.98 36.66
N GLY A 834 -26.14 -12.92 35.70
CA GLY A 834 -26.41 -12.34 34.37
C GLY A 834 -27.53 -13.04 33.60
N SER A 835 -27.69 -14.36 33.81
CA SER A 835 -28.76 -15.13 33.18
C SER A 835 -30.13 -14.84 33.78
N HIS A 836 -30.21 -14.78 35.11
CA HIS A 836 -31.43 -14.39 35.82
C HIS A 836 -31.82 -12.94 35.49
N GLN A 837 -30.85 -12.03 35.37
CA GLN A 837 -31.08 -10.67 34.86
C GLN A 837 -31.69 -10.71 33.45
N ALA A 838 -31.08 -11.44 32.52
CA ALA A 838 -31.55 -11.50 31.13
C ALA A 838 -32.98 -12.02 31.02
N ILE A 839 -33.31 -13.09 31.76
CA ILE A 839 -34.66 -13.65 31.80
C ILE A 839 -35.65 -12.67 32.44
N GLY A 840 -35.30 -12.10 33.61
CA GLY A 840 -36.19 -11.20 34.34
C GLY A 840 -36.54 -9.93 33.55
N ILE A 841 -35.56 -9.32 32.88
CA ILE A 841 -35.79 -8.16 32.00
C ILE A 841 -36.63 -8.55 30.78
N SER A 842 -36.37 -9.72 30.18
CA SER A 842 -37.15 -10.20 29.03
C SER A 842 -38.61 -10.48 29.42
N GLN A 843 -38.84 -11.07 30.60
CA GLN A 843 -40.19 -11.31 31.12
C GLN A 843 -40.92 -10.01 31.45
N PHE A 844 -40.23 -9.02 32.05
CA PHE A 844 -40.82 -7.70 32.30
C PHE A 844 -41.30 -7.06 30.99
N THR A 845 -40.43 -7.04 29.98
CA THR A 845 -40.79 -6.46 28.66
C THR A 845 -41.85 -7.26 27.91
N HIS A 846 -42.01 -8.55 28.21
CA HIS A 846 -43.09 -9.38 27.71
C HIS A 846 -44.42 -9.24 28.49
N GLY A 847 -44.43 -8.52 29.61
CA GLY A 847 -45.61 -8.36 30.48
C GLY A 847 -45.79 -9.45 31.55
N GLU A 848 -44.86 -10.39 31.66
CA GLU A 848 -44.88 -11.50 32.63
C GLU A 848 -44.30 -11.06 33.99
N LEU A 849 -44.94 -10.07 34.62
CA LEU A 849 -44.40 -9.33 35.77
C LEU A 849 -44.09 -10.19 37.00
N THR A 850 -44.91 -11.21 37.28
CA THR A 850 -44.66 -12.11 38.42
C THR A 850 -43.39 -12.92 38.23
N GLN A 851 -43.19 -13.46 37.02
CA GLN A 851 -41.99 -14.23 36.69
C GLN A 851 -40.75 -13.33 36.66
N ALA A 852 -40.91 -12.13 36.08
CA ALA A 852 -39.86 -11.11 36.06
C ALA A 852 -39.36 -10.82 37.46
N ARG A 853 -40.26 -10.60 38.42
CA ARG A 853 -39.92 -10.39 39.83
C ARG A 853 -39.11 -11.56 40.39
N THR A 854 -39.54 -12.80 40.19
CA THR A 854 -38.83 -13.99 40.68
C THR A 854 -37.39 -14.05 40.17
N HIS A 855 -37.17 -13.87 38.88
CA HIS A 855 -35.82 -13.92 38.31
C HIS A 855 -34.96 -12.72 38.73
N LEU A 856 -35.53 -11.52 38.84
CA LEU A 856 -34.80 -10.33 39.32
C LEU A 856 -34.38 -10.49 40.79
N GLU A 857 -35.23 -11.04 41.65
CA GLU A 857 -34.90 -11.34 43.05
C GLU A 857 -33.79 -12.40 43.16
N GLN A 858 -33.83 -13.45 42.33
CA GLN A 858 -32.76 -14.46 42.24
C GLN A 858 -31.42 -13.84 41.79
N ALA A 859 -31.44 -12.95 40.80
CA ALA A 859 -30.24 -12.24 40.36
C ALA A 859 -29.64 -11.39 41.50
N LEU A 860 -30.49 -10.65 42.24
CA LEU A 860 -30.05 -9.84 43.38
C LEU A 860 -29.48 -10.68 44.53
N ALA A 861 -30.05 -11.87 44.79
CA ALA A 861 -29.56 -12.79 45.81
C ALA A 861 -28.17 -13.37 45.47
N LEU A 862 -27.84 -13.49 44.18
CA LEU A 862 -26.55 -13.98 43.70
C LEU A 862 -25.45 -12.90 43.66
N ARG A 863 -25.78 -11.64 43.98
CA ARG A 863 -24.85 -10.52 43.89
C ARG A 863 -23.82 -10.57 45.01
N ASP A 864 -22.55 -10.53 44.63
CA ASP A 864 -21.41 -10.49 45.54
C ASP A 864 -20.81 -9.07 45.58
N PRO A 865 -20.92 -8.34 46.71
CA PRO A 865 -20.35 -6.99 46.84
C PRO A 865 -18.83 -6.93 46.64
N GLN A 866 -18.09 -8.04 46.76
CA GLN A 866 -16.64 -8.05 46.55
C GLN A 866 -16.26 -8.18 45.07
N LYS A 867 -17.20 -8.51 44.18
CA LYS A 867 -16.95 -8.70 42.73
C LYS A 867 -17.41 -7.54 41.84
N ARG A 868 -17.70 -6.38 42.43
CA ARG A 868 -18.27 -5.17 41.79
C ARG A 868 -17.57 -4.75 40.48
N HIS A 869 -16.25 -4.62 40.47
CA HIS A 869 -15.49 -4.16 39.29
C HIS A 869 -15.48 -5.17 38.11
N PHE A 870 -15.68 -6.45 38.40
CA PHE A 870 -15.71 -7.50 37.37
C PHE A 870 -17.03 -7.51 36.58
N HIS A 871 -18.13 -7.04 37.18
CA HIS A 871 -19.46 -7.06 36.56
C HIS A 871 -19.71 -5.90 35.60
N ALA A 872 -19.22 -4.70 35.94
CA ALA A 872 -19.39 -3.49 35.11
C ALA A 872 -18.47 -3.49 33.87
N SER A 873 -17.22 -3.92 34.02
CA SER A 873 -16.18 -3.86 32.96
C SER A 873 -16.47 -4.73 31.73
N ARG A 874 -17.21 -5.85 31.88
CA ARG A 874 -17.52 -6.77 30.78
C ARG A 874 -18.82 -6.50 30.05
N SER A 875 -19.70 -5.69 30.64
CA SER A 875 -21.10 -5.67 30.23
C SER A 875 -21.65 -4.25 30.02
N GLY A 876 -20.89 -3.19 30.32
CA GLY A 876 -21.29 -1.80 30.07
C GLY A 876 -22.43 -1.28 30.97
N GLN A 877 -23.05 -2.15 31.77
CA GLN A 877 -24.05 -1.85 32.79
C GLN A 877 -23.82 -2.74 34.01
N ASP A 878 -23.86 -2.20 35.23
CA ASP A 878 -23.83 -3.05 36.41
C ASP A 878 -25.12 -3.88 36.49
N PRO A 879 -25.03 -5.24 36.51
CA PRO A 879 -26.18 -6.12 36.63
C PRO A 879 -27.03 -5.86 37.86
N GLY A 880 -26.44 -5.42 38.98
CA GLY A 880 -27.15 -5.10 40.20
C GLY A 880 -28.02 -3.85 40.05
N VAL A 881 -27.46 -2.77 39.51
CA VAL A 881 -28.21 -1.53 39.20
C VAL A 881 -29.36 -1.84 38.24
N ALA A 882 -29.10 -2.61 37.18
CA ALA A 882 -30.13 -3.00 36.23
C ALA A 882 -31.23 -3.84 36.89
N CYS A 883 -30.88 -4.86 37.69
CA CYS A 883 -31.87 -5.70 38.38
C CYS A 883 -32.72 -4.89 39.38
N LEU A 884 -32.12 -3.97 40.15
CA LEU A 884 -32.85 -3.10 41.07
C LEU A 884 -33.81 -2.17 40.32
N THR A 885 -33.38 -1.61 39.19
CA THR A 885 -34.20 -0.72 38.35
C THR A 885 -35.42 -1.45 37.79
N TYR A 886 -35.21 -2.59 37.14
CA TYR A 886 -36.31 -3.39 36.61
C TYR A 886 -37.18 -3.99 37.72
N SER A 887 -36.62 -4.30 38.89
CA SER A 887 -37.39 -4.75 40.06
C SER A 887 -38.31 -3.64 40.57
N ALA A 888 -37.83 -2.39 40.63
CA ALA A 888 -38.65 -1.23 40.98
C ALA A 888 -39.83 -1.06 40.02
N TRP A 889 -39.58 -1.10 38.70
CA TRP A 889 -40.64 -1.00 37.70
C TRP A 889 -41.63 -2.17 37.76
N THR A 890 -41.14 -3.39 37.97
CA THR A 890 -41.98 -4.58 38.12
C THR A 890 -42.88 -4.47 39.35
N LEU A 891 -42.34 -4.05 40.50
CA LEU A 891 -43.10 -3.87 41.74
C LEU A 891 -44.14 -2.76 41.60
N TRP A 892 -43.80 -1.66 40.93
CA TRP A 892 -44.75 -0.60 40.64
C TRP A 892 -45.92 -1.12 39.80
N ALA A 893 -45.63 -1.81 38.70
CA ALA A 893 -46.64 -2.35 37.80
C ALA A 893 -47.52 -3.43 38.46
N LEU A 894 -46.99 -4.14 39.46
CA LEU A 894 -47.73 -5.10 40.29
C LEU A 894 -48.52 -4.46 41.45
N GLY A 895 -48.46 -3.14 41.64
CA GLY A 895 -49.22 -2.43 42.67
C GLY A 895 -48.52 -2.32 44.04
N TYR A 896 -47.19 -2.40 44.10
CA TYR A 896 -46.38 -2.27 45.33
C TYR A 896 -45.53 -0.98 45.34
N PRO A 897 -46.14 0.22 45.41
CA PRO A 897 -45.43 1.49 45.22
C PRO A 897 -44.35 1.77 46.28
N THR A 898 -44.58 1.39 47.54
CA THR A 898 -43.59 1.58 48.62
C THR A 898 -42.33 0.75 48.38
N GLN A 899 -42.49 -0.53 48.01
CA GLN A 899 -41.36 -1.40 47.71
C GLN A 899 -40.63 -0.96 46.42
N ALA A 900 -41.38 -0.46 45.43
CA ALA A 900 -40.80 0.09 44.21
C ALA A 900 -39.90 1.30 44.50
N LEU A 901 -40.35 2.23 45.36
CA LEU A 901 -39.54 3.38 45.79
C LEU A 901 -38.28 2.95 46.53
N GLU A 902 -38.37 1.95 47.42
CA GLU A 902 -37.22 1.41 48.12
C GLU A 902 -36.18 0.81 47.15
N ARG A 903 -36.63 0.02 46.17
CA ARG A 903 -35.77 -0.53 45.10
C ARG A 903 -35.12 0.56 44.27
N SER A 904 -35.87 1.61 43.92
CA SER A 904 -35.34 2.75 43.18
C SER A 904 -34.25 3.50 43.98
N ALA A 905 -34.44 3.69 45.29
CA ALA A 905 -33.44 4.31 46.15
C ALA A 905 -32.17 3.45 46.28
N GLN A 906 -32.33 2.13 46.40
CA GLN A 906 -31.21 1.18 46.38
C GLN A 906 -30.45 1.22 45.05
N ALA A 907 -31.14 1.31 43.92
CA ALA A 907 -30.53 1.43 42.60
C ALA A 907 -29.69 2.72 42.49
N LEU A 908 -30.23 3.85 42.95
CA LEU A 908 -29.55 5.14 42.91
C LEU A 908 -28.32 5.16 43.82
N ALA A 909 -28.44 4.67 45.06
CA ALA A 909 -27.33 4.58 46.00
C ALA A 909 -26.20 3.71 45.44
N LEU A 910 -26.54 2.59 44.80
CA LEU A 910 -25.56 1.73 44.15
C LEU A 910 -24.91 2.42 42.94
N ALA A 911 -25.68 3.12 42.11
CA ALA A 911 -25.13 3.84 40.97
C ALA A 911 -24.15 4.94 41.42
N GLN A 912 -24.46 5.67 42.50
CA GLN A 912 -23.59 6.68 43.11
C GLN A 912 -22.33 6.10 43.74
N GLU A 913 -22.39 4.87 44.27
CA GLU A 913 -21.22 4.15 44.78
C GLU A 913 -20.27 3.72 43.64
N LEU A 914 -20.79 3.52 42.43
CA LEU A 914 -20.03 3.05 41.27
C LEU A 914 -19.49 4.18 40.38
N SER A 915 -20.04 5.39 40.49
CA SER A 915 -19.62 6.61 39.79
C SER A 915 -18.55 7.36 40.56
#